data_AF-A0A7C5EIP1-F1
#
_entry.id   AF-A0A7C5EIP1-F1
#
_cell.length_a   1.000
_cell.length_b   1.000
_cell.length_c   1.000
_cell.angle_alpha   90.00
_cell.angle_beta   90.00
_cell.angle_gamma   90.00
#
_symmetry.space_group_name_H-M   'P 1'
#
loop_
_entity.id
_entity.type
_entity.pdbx_description
1 polymer ?
#
loop_
_entity_poly.entity_id
_entity_poly.type
_entity_poly.pdbx_seq_one_letter_code
_entity_poly.pdbx_strand_id
1 'polypeptide(L)'
;MGVSYDMLRNMVTHCKAVMNGRLTMRVCVSGGRRRKRGLNQKTAEGGDGKVSRSSDGLARRRAEGRWPVRACLVSCFLAAVVLRSEAEMNSVNVDLRRPAACNIPGQAGASHGTLSFSIADGAPVNGEFFFARYEFSVAAGGLYRLVVCGAPPGTARSSRYSAAVDGGSEFPVLRSQVVGIPTEHAQRVVKMAQGRHTLELRFRRDGRMRAMNRVGQPFTGHRVEITAIRFDPAKDAEIPGRGEPIAEGMQIRAGDRIVLFGDSITEEEHYGRHFARILNRLSNGKTVTVYNAGVSLNRVWEGLERVERDVLSLSPAWVVLAFGVNDSVHMSPEEFGRNYERLVRLLRRRGVQVVCATPTGMSPDPDGSGKWFHTPDRALGFDRTMAYESAEIARVASLHGCVLADVYGVFTRSGLERRSLMANQWHPNDRGGRAYALGLLRSLGAGESAIERAGDPEDLDVWRAIQTVGNADYPALRVKKFVRKTMSGTVIAVSSFSRNAIYFFDEGGGLVACVPVGHHPIGLAWSRERREIYAACEGSGTIEVIGIDDFRQRKPIELGPETYPVALAVCPDKETLWSANFFAMSLFETDIRERMVRRTVPLGALGVGVALAADGRTLVALAGEEAVFVETAGGTVLKREKACEYPGGFQQDGRGGLDIIDTGRWTLHSVEAAERRVEQTSERRAPHRSRAVCRLPGGGWVSGDWERGCVRRWSEDFSENEVIAEVECPLGVLAIER
;
A
#
# COMPACT_ATOMS: atom_id res chain seq x y z
N MET A 1 4.54 58.84 -11.64
CA MET A 1 3.18 58.56 -12.14
C MET A 1 3.26 58.04 -13.57
N GLY A 2 2.80 56.80 -13.78
CA GLY A 2 2.28 56.24 -15.04
C GLY A 2 3.17 56.21 -16.30
N VAL A 3 4.00 55.17 -16.45
CA VAL A 3 4.46 54.74 -17.79
C VAL A 3 3.40 53.81 -18.36
N SER A 4 2.87 54.10 -19.56
CA SER A 4 1.84 53.27 -20.18
C SER A 4 2.41 51.95 -20.71
N TYR A 5 1.57 50.90 -20.66
CA TYR A 5 1.89 49.53 -21.07
C TYR A 5 2.41 49.42 -22.52
N ASP A 6 2.10 50.38 -23.39
CA ASP A 6 2.53 50.40 -24.79
C ASP A 6 4.00 50.80 -24.97
N MET A 7 4.58 51.56 -24.02
CA MET A 7 5.99 51.96 -24.08
C MET A 7 6.93 50.78 -23.78
N LEU A 8 6.54 49.91 -22.84
CA LEU A 8 7.25 48.67 -22.51
C LEU A 8 7.16 47.63 -23.63
N ARG A 9 6.02 47.56 -24.33
CA ARG A 9 5.82 46.61 -25.44
C ARG A 9 6.66 46.99 -26.67
N ASN A 10 6.81 48.28 -26.95
CA ASN A 10 7.65 48.75 -28.06
C ASN A 10 9.15 48.55 -27.79
N MET A 11 9.61 48.64 -26.54
CA MET A 11 11.00 48.38 -26.16
C MET A 11 11.39 46.89 -26.31
N VAL A 12 10.46 45.97 -26.01
CA VAL A 12 10.65 44.52 -26.17
C VAL A 12 10.61 44.09 -27.63
N THR A 13 9.79 44.73 -28.47
CA THR A 13 9.73 44.39 -29.90
C THR A 13 10.98 44.90 -30.65
N HIS A 14 11.55 46.04 -30.25
CA HIS A 14 12.79 46.54 -30.84
C HIS A 14 14.03 45.69 -30.47
N CYS A 15 14.07 45.08 -29.28
CA CYS A 15 15.15 44.15 -28.92
C CYS A 15 15.09 42.83 -29.72
N LYS A 16 13.92 42.42 -30.22
CA LYS A 16 13.80 41.22 -31.08
C LYS A 16 14.20 41.46 -32.53
N ALA A 17 14.15 42.70 -33.04
CA ALA A 17 14.54 43.01 -34.42
C ALA A 17 16.05 43.26 -34.61
N VAL A 18 16.81 43.50 -33.54
CA VAL A 18 18.27 43.74 -33.59
C VAL A 18 19.08 42.45 -33.79
N MET A 19 18.48 41.28 -33.63
CA MET A 19 19.19 39.99 -33.71
C MET A 19 19.41 39.46 -35.14
N ASN A 20 18.79 40.04 -36.18
CA ASN A 20 18.96 39.57 -37.57
C ASN A 20 19.18 40.76 -38.54
N GLY A 21 20.46 41.09 -38.76
CA GLY A 21 21.03 41.70 -39.98
C GLY A 21 20.26 42.83 -40.69
N ARG A 22 20.67 44.08 -40.42
CA ARG A 22 20.45 45.34 -41.17
C ARG A 22 19.00 45.67 -41.59
N LEU A 23 18.46 46.76 -41.04
CA LEU A 23 17.48 47.56 -41.77
C LEU A 23 17.50 49.05 -41.40
N THR A 24 17.46 49.88 -42.44
CA THR A 24 17.29 51.34 -42.41
C THR A 24 15.82 51.66 -42.14
N MET A 25 15.50 52.48 -41.14
CA MET A 25 14.13 52.89 -40.81
C MET A 25 13.84 54.34 -41.24
N ARG A 26 12.68 54.55 -41.87
CA ARG A 26 11.88 55.79 -41.78
C ARG A 26 10.57 55.47 -41.08
N VAL A 27 10.20 56.31 -40.12
CA VAL A 27 9.04 56.17 -39.24
C VAL A 27 8.04 57.28 -39.50
N CYS A 28 6.75 56.98 -39.42
CA CYS A 28 5.75 57.97 -39.03
C CYS A 28 4.65 57.33 -38.17
N VAL A 29 4.22 58.06 -37.14
CA VAL A 29 3.39 57.63 -36.00
C VAL A 29 2.10 58.45 -35.95
N SER A 30 0.99 57.83 -35.56
CA SER A 30 -0.06 58.32 -34.62
C SER A 30 -1.30 57.43 -34.79
N GLY A 31 -2.25 57.23 -33.86
CA GLY A 31 -2.61 57.80 -32.57
C GLY A 31 -4.11 57.49 -32.39
N GLY A 32 -4.50 56.76 -31.34
CA GLY A 32 -5.83 56.10 -31.28
C GLY A 32 -6.98 56.91 -30.66
N ARG A 33 -8.20 56.33 -30.68
CA ARG A 33 -9.23 56.44 -29.62
C ARG A 33 -10.47 55.52 -29.81
N ARG A 34 -10.73 54.72 -28.76
CA ARG A 34 -11.98 54.30 -28.05
C ARG A 34 -13.31 53.84 -28.74
N ARG A 35 -13.68 52.59 -28.35
CA ARG A 35 -14.98 52.02 -27.86
C ARG A 35 -16.26 52.04 -28.73
N LYS A 36 -16.81 50.85 -29.06
CA LYS A 36 -18.04 50.22 -28.48
C LYS A 36 -18.31 48.82 -29.11
N ARG A 37 -19.07 47.99 -28.38
CA ARG A 37 -19.53 46.62 -28.72
C ARG A 37 -20.55 46.60 -29.87
N GLY A 38 -20.62 45.49 -30.61
CA GLY A 38 -21.83 45.04 -31.31
C GLY A 38 -21.63 44.35 -32.66
N LEU A 39 -21.73 43.01 -32.65
CA LEU A 39 -22.18 42.04 -33.67
C LEU A 39 -22.22 42.36 -35.19
N ASN A 40 -21.66 41.38 -35.92
CA ASN A 40 -22.07 40.73 -37.19
C ASN A 40 -21.93 41.41 -38.57
N GLN A 41 -21.10 40.71 -39.38
CA GLN A 41 -21.26 40.29 -40.79
C GLN A 41 -21.10 41.27 -41.97
N LYS A 42 -20.22 40.81 -42.89
CA LYS A 42 -20.25 40.86 -44.36
C LYS A 42 -19.59 42.03 -45.14
N THR A 43 -18.52 41.62 -45.85
CA THR A 43 -18.17 41.84 -47.28
C THR A 43 -17.79 43.21 -47.86
N ALA A 44 -16.61 43.19 -48.51
CA ALA A 44 -16.26 43.72 -49.84
C ALA A 44 -15.92 45.22 -50.06
N GLU A 45 -14.68 45.39 -50.56
CA GLU A 45 -14.20 46.24 -51.67
C GLU A 45 -14.36 47.78 -51.70
N GLY A 46 -13.21 48.45 -51.93
CA GLY A 46 -13.09 49.50 -52.95
C GLY A 46 -12.94 50.96 -52.47
N GLY A 47 -11.93 51.65 -53.00
CA GLY A 47 -12.09 53.06 -53.42
C GLY A 47 -11.17 54.12 -52.80
N ASP A 48 -10.39 54.76 -53.67
CA ASP A 48 -9.49 55.90 -53.47
C ASP A 48 -10.17 57.23 -53.07
N GLY A 49 -9.36 58.18 -52.56
CA GLY A 49 -9.62 59.64 -52.68
C GLY A 49 -9.27 60.49 -51.45
N LYS A 50 -8.06 61.07 -51.41
CA LYS A 50 -7.69 62.51 -51.56
C LYS A 50 -8.40 63.58 -50.68
N VAL A 51 -7.60 64.63 -50.38
CA VAL A 51 -7.93 66.04 -50.00
C VAL A 51 -7.99 66.29 -48.47
N SER A 52 -7.47 67.35 -47.84
CA SER A 52 -6.38 68.35 -48.07
C SER A 52 -6.39 69.33 -46.87
N ARG A 53 -5.23 69.97 -46.57
CA ARG A 53 -5.06 71.33 -45.97
C ARG A 53 -5.58 71.53 -44.53
N SER A 54 -5.01 72.36 -43.66
CA SER A 54 -3.95 73.38 -43.60
C SER A 54 -3.59 73.51 -42.08
N SER A 55 -2.65 74.28 -41.53
CA SER A 55 -1.83 75.43 -41.91
C SER A 55 -0.88 75.70 -40.72
N ASP A 56 0.26 76.32 -41.01
CA ASP A 56 1.06 77.24 -40.16
C ASP A 56 1.70 76.69 -38.86
N GLY A 57 2.93 77.05 -38.48
CA GLY A 57 3.85 78.07 -38.97
C GLY A 57 4.78 78.49 -37.82
N LEU A 58 6.06 78.75 -38.16
CA LEU A 58 7.12 79.43 -37.38
C LEU A 58 7.67 78.74 -36.11
N ALA A 59 8.94 78.31 -36.02
CA ALA A 59 10.24 78.98 -36.20
C ALA A 59 10.82 79.62 -34.92
N ARG A 60 11.96 79.06 -34.45
CA ARG A 60 13.26 79.71 -34.10
C ARG A 60 14.00 78.89 -33.02
N ARG A 61 15.17 78.32 -33.36
CA ARG A 61 16.57 78.70 -32.96
C ARG A 61 16.82 78.51 -31.43
N ARG A 62 17.90 77.90 -30.93
CA ARG A 62 19.33 77.91 -31.36
C ARG A 62 20.15 76.91 -30.50
N ALA A 63 21.26 76.41 -31.07
CA ALA A 63 22.57 76.06 -30.49
C ALA A 63 22.62 75.23 -29.18
N GLU A 64 23.03 73.95 -29.23
CA GLU A 64 24.43 73.47 -29.20
C GLU A 64 25.13 73.62 -27.83
N GLY A 65 25.15 72.52 -27.08
CA GLY A 65 26.09 72.25 -25.99
C GLY A 65 26.37 70.75 -25.95
N ARG A 66 27.57 70.34 -26.40
CA ARG A 66 28.05 68.95 -26.34
C ARG A 66 28.36 68.57 -24.89
N TRP A 67 27.74 67.50 -24.39
CA TRP A 67 28.24 66.69 -23.26
C TRP A 67 28.56 65.27 -23.78
N PRO A 68 29.66 64.64 -23.36
CA PRO A 68 30.13 63.41 -23.99
C PRO A 68 29.33 62.18 -23.55
N VAL A 69 28.91 61.40 -24.55
CA VAL A 69 28.12 60.15 -24.50
C VAL A 69 28.77 59.01 -23.69
N ARG A 70 29.93 59.22 -23.06
CA ARG A 70 30.61 58.19 -22.27
C ARG A 70 30.04 58.00 -20.85
N ALA A 71 29.29 58.94 -20.29
CA ALA A 71 28.74 58.80 -18.94
C ALA A 71 27.44 57.98 -18.85
N CYS A 72 26.62 57.92 -19.92
CA CYS A 72 25.37 57.14 -19.89
C CYS A 72 25.57 55.64 -20.19
N LEU A 73 26.58 55.27 -20.98
CA LEU A 73 26.83 53.85 -21.28
C LEU A 73 27.47 53.12 -20.10
N VAL A 74 28.33 53.78 -19.32
CA VAL A 74 28.95 53.17 -18.12
C VAL A 74 27.91 52.98 -17.01
N SER A 75 26.97 53.91 -16.82
CA SER A 75 25.90 53.76 -15.81
C SER A 75 24.83 52.72 -16.18
N CYS A 76 24.52 52.52 -17.47
CA CYS A 76 23.60 51.46 -17.89
C CYS A 76 24.25 50.08 -17.90
N PHE A 77 25.56 49.98 -18.17
CA PHE A 77 26.28 48.70 -18.06
C PHE A 77 26.56 48.33 -16.60
N LEU A 78 26.92 49.29 -15.73
CA LEU A 78 27.05 49.03 -14.30
C LEU A 78 25.68 48.78 -13.65
N ALA A 79 24.58 49.42 -14.05
CA ALA A 79 23.26 49.06 -13.52
C ALA A 79 22.77 47.68 -13.99
N ALA A 80 23.13 47.23 -15.19
CA ALA A 80 22.76 45.89 -15.68
C ALA A 80 23.69 44.77 -15.18
N VAL A 81 24.92 45.09 -14.79
CA VAL A 81 25.90 44.13 -14.24
C VAL A 81 25.93 44.13 -12.71
N VAL A 82 25.54 45.21 -12.04
CA VAL A 82 25.54 45.35 -10.56
C VAL A 82 24.14 45.11 -9.94
N LEU A 83 23.08 44.95 -10.74
CA LEU A 83 21.74 44.58 -10.24
C LEU A 83 21.21 43.22 -10.71
N ARG A 84 22.07 42.33 -11.22
CA ARG A 84 21.81 40.90 -11.02
C ARG A 84 22.36 40.57 -9.65
N SER A 85 21.47 40.39 -8.68
CA SER A 85 21.90 39.91 -7.36
C SER A 85 22.82 38.70 -7.56
N GLU A 86 23.89 38.57 -6.77
CA GLU A 86 24.75 37.37 -6.80
C GLU A 86 23.95 36.04 -6.67
N ALA A 87 22.71 36.10 -6.16
CA ALA A 87 21.79 34.97 -6.12
C ALA A 87 21.33 34.50 -7.51
N GLU A 88 21.18 35.39 -8.51
CA GLU A 88 20.80 35.00 -9.88
C GLU A 88 21.95 34.28 -10.61
N MET A 89 23.20 34.69 -10.39
CA MET A 89 24.36 34.09 -11.07
C MET A 89 24.68 32.66 -10.63
N ASN A 90 24.14 32.24 -9.49
CA ASN A 90 24.36 30.91 -8.92
C ASN A 90 23.12 29.99 -9.04
N SER A 91 22.02 30.50 -9.62
CA SER A 91 20.82 29.70 -9.90
C SER A 91 21.01 28.77 -11.09
N VAL A 92 20.56 27.52 -10.98
CA VAL A 92 20.64 26.53 -12.06
C VAL A 92 19.26 26.32 -12.67
N ASN A 93 19.08 26.73 -13.92
CA ASN A 93 17.83 26.52 -14.65
C ASN A 93 17.86 25.16 -15.35
N VAL A 94 16.77 24.40 -15.22
CA VAL A 94 16.62 23.11 -15.94
C VAL A 94 15.93 23.37 -17.27
N ASP A 95 16.55 22.95 -18.37
CA ASP A 95 15.96 23.10 -19.70
C ASP A 95 14.86 22.06 -19.94
N LEU A 96 13.61 22.50 -19.76
CA LEU A 96 12.44 21.64 -19.96
C LEU A 96 12.15 21.32 -21.44
N ARG A 97 12.89 21.91 -22.40
CA ARG A 97 12.64 21.73 -23.84
C ARG A 97 13.12 20.39 -24.39
N ARG A 98 14.12 19.77 -23.75
CA ARG A 98 14.76 18.54 -24.23
C ARG A 98 15.04 17.60 -23.04
N PRO A 99 14.13 16.66 -22.73
CA PRO A 99 14.44 15.62 -21.76
C PRO A 99 15.56 14.72 -22.29
N ALA A 100 16.47 14.31 -21.41
CA ALA A 100 17.50 13.30 -21.68
C ALA A 100 16.89 11.90 -21.83
N ALA A 101 15.78 11.63 -21.14
CA ALA A 101 14.96 10.42 -21.32
C ALA A 101 13.51 10.68 -20.93
N CYS A 102 12.53 10.08 -21.62
CA CYS A 102 11.13 10.12 -21.21
C CYS A 102 10.35 8.94 -21.76
N ASN A 103 9.27 8.54 -21.08
CA ASN A 103 8.33 7.50 -21.55
C ASN A 103 6.88 8.02 -21.68
N ILE A 104 6.71 9.34 -21.87
CA ILE A 104 5.40 9.99 -22.04
C ILE A 104 4.88 9.72 -23.47
N PRO A 105 3.68 9.10 -23.64
CA PRO A 105 3.11 8.82 -24.96
C PRO A 105 2.48 10.07 -25.60
N GLY A 106 2.66 10.23 -26.92
CA GLY A 106 2.24 11.41 -27.65
C GLY A 106 3.22 12.58 -27.46
N GLN A 107 3.53 13.31 -28.54
CA GLN A 107 4.58 14.33 -28.54
C GLN A 107 4.44 15.32 -27.36
N ALA A 108 5.38 15.24 -26.41
CA ALA A 108 5.59 16.29 -25.42
C ALA A 108 5.97 17.58 -26.18
N GLY A 109 5.04 18.54 -26.25
CA GLY A 109 5.27 19.82 -26.89
C GLY A 109 5.84 20.80 -25.87
N ALA A 110 7.16 20.97 -25.83
CA ALA A 110 7.76 22.05 -25.06
C ALA A 110 7.71 23.34 -25.88
N SER A 111 6.99 24.35 -25.41
CA SER A 111 7.01 25.69 -26.02
C SER A 111 7.35 26.72 -24.96
N HIS A 112 8.33 27.58 -25.25
CA HIS A 112 8.72 28.73 -24.41
C HIS A 112 9.00 28.40 -22.93
N GLY A 113 9.76 27.35 -22.63
CA GLY A 113 10.14 26.98 -21.25
C GLY A 113 9.08 26.16 -20.51
N THR A 114 7.92 25.93 -21.12
CA THR A 114 6.84 25.15 -20.54
C THR A 114 6.89 23.69 -20.98
N LEU A 115 6.87 22.77 -20.02
CA LEU A 115 6.54 21.36 -20.25
C LEU A 115 5.02 21.20 -20.22
N SER A 116 4.45 20.82 -21.37
CA SER A 116 3.03 20.51 -21.52
C SER A 116 2.87 19.14 -22.19
N PHE A 117 2.04 18.28 -21.61
CA PHE A 117 1.64 17.03 -22.25
C PHE A 117 0.18 16.71 -21.96
N SER A 118 -0.43 15.97 -22.90
CA SER A 118 -1.79 15.46 -22.81
C SER A 118 -1.72 13.94 -22.89
N ILE A 119 -2.31 13.25 -21.93
CA ILE A 119 -2.32 11.78 -21.90
C ILE A 119 -3.56 11.32 -22.69
N ALA A 120 -3.36 11.04 -23.98
CA ALA A 120 -4.32 10.27 -24.78
C ALA A 120 -4.03 8.78 -24.57
N ASP A 121 -5.08 7.95 -24.51
CA ASP A 121 -5.05 6.54 -24.13
C ASP A 121 -3.81 5.76 -24.65
N GLY A 122 -2.83 5.59 -23.77
CA GLY A 122 -1.62 4.81 -24.01
C GLY A 122 -0.94 4.47 -22.69
N ALA A 123 -0.63 3.20 -22.47
CA ALA A 123 0.20 2.79 -21.35
C ALA A 123 1.65 3.27 -21.58
N PRO A 124 2.43 3.61 -20.54
CA PRO A 124 3.85 3.83 -20.69
C PRO A 124 4.47 2.58 -21.32
N VAL A 125 5.40 2.77 -22.27
CA VAL A 125 5.98 1.67 -23.06
C VAL A 125 6.63 0.58 -22.17
N ASN A 126 6.91 0.86 -20.88
CA ASN A 126 7.48 -0.09 -19.89
C ASN A 126 7.18 0.24 -18.39
N GLY A 127 5.97 0.63 -17.95
CA GLY A 127 5.73 0.78 -16.48
C GLY A 127 4.40 1.39 -16.01
N GLU A 128 4.20 1.46 -14.68
CA GLU A 128 3.02 2.08 -14.00
C GLU A 128 3.04 3.62 -13.95
N PHE A 129 4.15 4.25 -14.36
CA PHE A 129 4.40 5.69 -14.25
C PHE A 129 4.86 6.29 -15.58
N PHE A 130 4.51 7.55 -15.83
CA PHE A 130 5.18 8.37 -16.84
C PHE A 130 6.34 9.12 -16.19
N PHE A 131 7.45 9.29 -16.90
CA PHE A 131 8.61 10.05 -16.43
C PHE A 131 9.21 10.92 -17.54
N ALA A 132 9.85 12.00 -17.12
CA ALA A 132 10.75 12.82 -17.92
C ALA A 132 11.99 13.14 -17.10
N ARG A 133 13.17 12.78 -17.62
CA ARG A 133 14.47 13.03 -17.02
C ARG A 133 15.17 14.15 -17.77
N TYR A 134 15.75 15.08 -17.03
CA TYR A 134 16.47 16.24 -17.55
C TYR A 134 17.88 16.24 -16.98
N GLU A 135 18.86 16.62 -17.78
CA GLU A 135 20.23 16.79 -17.33
C GLU A 135 20.53 18.27 -17.09
N PHE A 136 21.28 18.56 -16.04
CA PHE A 136 21.78 19.89 -15.73
C PHE A 136 23.15 19.80 -15.06
N SER A 137 23.82 20.95 -14.89
CA SER A 137 25.16 20.99 -14.28
C SER A 137 25.22 22.06 -13.20
N VAL A 138 25.86 21.70 -12.09
CA VAL A 138 26.05 22.53 -10.91
C VAL A 138 27.51 22.99 -10.87
N ALA A 139 27.73 24.30 -10.92
CA ALA A 139 29.05 24.91 -11.03
C ALA A 139 29.86 24.85 -9.72
N ALA A 140 29.20 24.85 -8.56
CA ALA A 140 29.81 24.72 -7.24
C ALA A 140 28.92 23.85 -6.34
N GLY A 141 29.50 22.87 -5.65
CA GLY A 141 28.73 22.02 -4.74
C GLY A 141 28.18 22.81 -3.56
N GLY A 142 26.95 22.51 -3.12
CA GLY A 142 26.29 23.26 -2.07
C GLY A 142 24.84 22.85 -1.85
N LEU A 143 24.13 23.67 -1.06
CA LEU A 143 22.71 23.50 -0.78
C LEU A 143 21.89 24.35 -1.75
N TYR A 144 20.87 23.73 -2.34
CA TYR A 144 20.07 24.34 -3.39
C TYR A 144 18.59 24.12 -3.16
N ARG A 145 17.78 25.16 -3.30
CA ARG A 145 16.33 25.12 -3.22
C ARG A 145 15.74 24.84 -4.61
N LEU A 146 15.02 23.75 -4.78
CA LEU A 146 14.27 23.47 -6.01
C LEU A 146 13.04 24.38 -6.09
N VAL A 147 12.81 25.08 -7.20
CA VAL A 147 11.67 25.95 -7.43
C VAL A 147 10.94 25.49 -8.68
N VAL A 148 9.65 25.17 -8.55
CA VAL A 148 8.77 24.72 -9.65
C VAL A 148 7.66 25.76 -9.86
N CYS A 149 7.47 26.22 -11.09
CA CYS A 149 6.41 27.19 -11.43
C CYS A 149 5.30 26.51 -12.24
N GLY A 150 4.04 26.68 -11.82
CA GLY A 150 2.84 26.14 -12.47
C GLY A 150 2.06 27.18 -13.31
N ALA A 151 1.01 26.72 -13.98
CA ALA A 151 0.13 27.56 -14.81
C ALA A 151 -0.72 28.59 -14.02
N PRO A 152 -1.17 29.68 -14.66
CA PRO A 152 -2.04 30.67 -14.02
C PRO A 152 -3.39 30.08 -13.56
N PRO A 153 -4.00 30.64 -12.50
CA PRO A 153 -5.27 30.16 -11.94
C PRO A 153 -6.40 30.03 -12.97
N GLY A 154 -7.15 28.92 -12.88
CA GLY A 154 -8.42 28.75 -13.59
C GLY A 154 -8.39 27.84 -14.82
N THR A 155 -7.30 27.12 -15.10
CA THR A 155 -7.16 26.32 -16.33
C THR A 155 -6.91 24.81 -16.16
N ALA A 156 -6.83 24.26 -14.94
CA ALA A 156 -6.49 22.83 -14.77
C ALA A 156 -7.34 22.07 -13.72
N ARG A 157 -7.70 20.82 -14.05
CA ARG A 157 -8.02 19.77 -13.08
C ARG A 157 -6.73 19.39 -12.32
N SER A 158 -6.85 19.01 -11.04
CA SER A 158 -5.73 18.61 -10.17
C SER A 158 -4.84 17.55 -10.83
N SER A 159 -3.52 17.72 -10.75
CA SER A 159 -2.52 16.77 -11.23
C SER A 159 -1.46 16.51 -10.15
N ARG A 160 -1.06 15.25 -9.96
CA ARG A 160 -0.02 14.83 -9.00
C ARG A 160 1.30 14.55 -9.74
N TYR A 161 2.42 15.04 -9.22
CA TYR A 161 3.75 14.74 -9.76
C TYR A 161 4.77 14.58 -8.63
N SER A 162 5.86 13.85 -8.86
CA SER A 162 7.03 13.80 -8.00
C SER A 162 8.30 14.18 -8.78
N ALA A 163 9.33 14.62 -8.07
CA ALA A 163 10.60 15.06 -8.63
C ALA A 163 11.77 14.49 -7.83
N ALA A 164 12.82 13.97 -8.49
CA ALA A 164 14.02 13.43 -7.86
C ALA A 164 15.30 13.94 -8.54
N VAL A 165 16.39 14.12 -7.79
CA VAL A 165 17.71 14.54 -8.30
C VAL A 165 18.79 13.51 -7.94
N ASP A 166 19.74 13.25 -8.85
CA ASP A 166 20.81 12.25 -8.67
C ASP A 166 21.53 12.37 -7.32
N GLY A 167 21.72 11.23 -6.64
CA GLY A 167 22.62 11.11 -5.48
C GLY A 167 22.16 11.75 -4.17
N GLY A 168 20.94 12.32 -4.08
CA GLY A 168 20.45 12.84 -2.81
C GLY A 168 19.28 13.83 -2.89
N SER A 169 18.14 13.40 -3.39
CA SER A 169 16.84 13.57 -2.70
C SER A 169 15.76 12.79 -3.45
N GLU A 170 15.35 11.64 -2.92
CA GLU A 170 14.12 10.96 -3.34
C GLU A 170 12.99 11.34 -2.41
N PHE A 171 12.39 12.50 -2.63
CA PHE A 171 11.09 12.76 -2.02
C PHE A 171 9.99 12.83 -3.06
N PRO A 172 8.89 12.08 -2.88
CA PRO A 172 7.64 12.52 -3.45
C PRO A 172 7.33 13.93 -2.92
N VAL A 173 7.03 14.84 -3.85
CA VAL A 173 6.29 16.06 -3.52
C VAL A 173 4.85 15.64 -3.33
N LEU A 174 4.51 15.10 -2.16
CA LEU A 174 3.12 15.01 -1.73
C LEU A 174 2.70 16.39 -1.25
N ARG A 175 2.22 17.20 -2.17
CA ARG A 175 1.25 18.25 -1.85
C ARG A 175 0.01 18.07 -2.70
N SER A 176 -1.06 17.58 -2.08
CA SER A 176 -2.39 18.02 -2.45
C SER A 176 -2.53 19.48 -2.02
N GLN A 177 -2.55 20.41 -2.95
CA GLN A 177 -3.23 21.69 -2.72
C GLN A 177 -3.94 22.13 -4.00
N VAL A 178 -5.21 22.47 -3.85
CA VAL A 178 -5.95 23.30 -4.80
C VAL A 178 -5.33 24.69 -4.73
N VAL A 179 -4.61 25.13 -5.77
CA VAL A 179 -4.06 26.50 -5.81
C VAL A 179 -4.86 27.32 -6.80
N GLY A 180 -5.74 28.16 -6.25
CA GLY A 180 -6.13 29.40 -6.90
C GLY A 180 -5.09 30.49 -6.59
N ILE A 181 -4.50 31.05 -7.65
CA ILE A 181 -3.73 32.30 -7.82
C ILE A 181 -2.20 32.23 -7.48
N PRO A 182 -1.35 33.05 -8.14
CA PRO A 182 -0.26 32.64 -9.06
C PRO A 182 1.11 32.74 -8.38
N THR A 183 1.77 31.64 -8.02
CA THR A 183 3.05 31.76 -7.29
C THR A 183 4.02 30.63 -7.60
N GLU A 184 5.29 30.99 -7.80
CA GLU A 184 6.42 30.07 -7.79
C GLU A 184 6.36 29.18 -6.55
N HIS A 185 6.64 27.88 -6.67
CA HIS A 185 6.65 26.96 -5.55
C HIS A 185 8.07 26.48 -5.26
N ALA A 186 8.69 27.09 -4.27
CA ALA A 186 9.99 26.68 -3.77
C ALA A 186 9.85 25.45 -2.85
N GLN A 187 10.38 24.32 -3.29
CA GLN A 187 10.52 23.04 -2.59
C GLN A 187 11.80 22.99 -1.75
N ARG A 188 12.10 21.81 -1.19
CA ARG A 188 13.20 21.55 -0.24
C ARG A 188 14.58 21.97 -0.74
N VAL A 189 15.47 22.15 0.24
CA VAL A 189 16.91 22.30 0.04
C VAL A 189 17.52 20.91 -0.21
N VAL A 190 18.12 20.74 -1.39
CA VAL A 190 18.82 19.55 -1.88
C VAL A 190 20.31 19.83 -1.82
N LYS A 191 21.10 18.88 -1.32
CA LYS A 191 22.57 18.97 -1.36
C LYS A 191 23.05 18.44 -2.71
N MET A 192 23.69 19.28 -3.51
CA MET A 192 24.24 18.90 -4.81
C MET A 192 25.75 19.05 -4.82
N ALA A 193 26.48 18.07 -5.37
CA ALA A 193 27.91 18.17 -5.62
C ALA A 193 28.19 19.06 -6.85
N GLN A 194 29.43 19.53 -7.01
CA GLN A 194 29.84 20.14 -8.27
C GLN A 194 29.85 19.07 -9.37
N GLY A 195 29.27 19.36 -10.55
CA GLY A 195 29.25 18.43 -11.68
C GLY A 195 27.88 18.25 -12.31
N ARG A 196 27.72 17.15 -13.05
CA ARG A 196 26.48 16.79 -13.76
C ARG A 196 25.48 16.12 -12.82
N HIS A 197 24.22 16.46 -12.99
CA HIS A 197 23.09 15.91 -12.26
C HIS A 197 21.92 15.67 -13.21
N THR A 198 21.05 14.73 -12.86
CA THR A 198 19.75 14.56 -13.50
C THR A 198 18.60 14.92 -12.57
N LEU A 199 17.53 15.48 -13.14
CA LEU A 199 16.22 15.69 -12.52
C LEU A 199 15.23 14.75 -13.19
N GLU A 200 14.61 13.85 -12.44
CA GLU A 200 13.54 13.00 -12.93
C GLU A 200 12.19 13.46 -12.38
N LEU A 201 11.29 13.85 -13.27
CA LEU A 201 9.89 14.11 -12.96
C LEU A 201 9.10 12.83 -13.22
N ARG A 202 8.33 12.35 -12.24
CA ARG A 202 7.41 11.23 -12.39
C ARG A 202 5.96 11.69 -12.24
N PHE A 203 5.11 11.17 -13.12
CA PHE A 203 3.68 11.41 -13.13
C PHE A 203 2.97 10.07 -13.02
N ARG A 204 2.14 9.93 -11.99
CA ARG A 204 1.22 8.79 -11.92
C ARG A 204 0.03 9.09 -12.82
N ARG A 205 -0.37 8.10 -13.63
CA ARG A 205 -1.76 8.04 -14.09
C ARG A 205 -2.56 7.92 -12.81
N ASP A 206 -3.36 8.92 -12.42
CA ASP A 206 -4.26 8.78 -11.27
C ASP A 206 -5.44 7.89 -11.71
N GLY A 207 -5.10 6.64 -12.01
CA GLY A 207 -5.98 5.60 -12.50
C GLY A 207 -6.27 4.65 -11.36
N ARG A 208 -7.28 5.02 -10.55
CA ARG A 208 -8.07 4.13 -9.67
C ARG A 208 -7.43 3.84 -8.30
N MET A 209 -8.25 3.94 -7.25
CA MET A 209 -8.06 3.09 -6.07
C MET A 209 -8.01 1.64 -6.54
N ARG A 210 -6.89 0.94 -6.31
CA ARG A 210 -6.86 -0.51 -6.40
C ARG A 210 -7.35 -1.07 -5.06
N ALA A 211 -8.66 -1.10 -4.88
CA ALA A 211 -9.27 -2.11 -4.03
C ALA A 211 -9.38 -3.40 -4.85
N MET A 212 -9.17 -4.55 -4.22
CA MET A 212 -9.52 -5.83 -4.80
C MET A 212 -10.99 -5.77 -5.26
N ASN A 213 -11.25 -6.02 -6.54
CA ASN A 213 -12.56 -6.06 -7.22
C ASN A 213 -13.15 -4.76 -7.84
N ARG A 214 -12.97 -4.70 -9.17
CA ARG A 214 -13.92 -4.33 -10.26
C ARG A 214 -14.17 -2.85 -10.67
N VAL A 215 -14.13 -2.73 -12.01
CA VAL A 215 -14.55 -1.69 -12.99
C VAL A 215 -14.02 -0.27 -12.79
N GLY A 216 -13.02 0.08 -13.59
CA GLY A 216 -12.53 1.45 -13.64
C GLY A 216 -12.96 2.21 -14.89
N GLN A 217 -13.16 3.51 -14.73
CA GLN A 217 -13.34 4.43 -15.85
C GLN A 217 -11.99 4.81 -16.49
N PRO A 218 -11.97 5.31 -17.75
CA PRO A 218 -10.75 5.71 -18.46
C PRO A 218 -10.25 7.09 -18.02
N PHE A 219 -8.93 7.23 -17.94
CA PHE A 219 -8.21 8.46 -17.64
C PHE A 219 -7.97 9.27 -18.93
N THR A 220 -9.00 9.90 -19.49
CA THR A 220 -8.90 10.69 -20.74
C THR A 220 -8.95 12.20 -20.46
N GLY A 221 -8.01 12.96 -21.03
CA GLY A 221 -8.08 14.44 -21.10
C GLY A 221 -7.36 15.27 -20.03
N HIS A 222 -6.35 14.72 -19.34
CA HIS A 222 -5.56 15.47 -18.35
C HIS A 222 -4.39 16.23 -18.98
N ARG A 223 -4.21 17.51 -18.59
CA ARG A 223 -3.13 18.41 -19.03
C ARG A 223 -2.31 18.86 -17.82
N VAL A 224 -1.00 18.62 -17.86
CA VAL A 224 -0.03 19.10 -16.86
C VAL A 224 0.78 20.24 -17.48
N GLU A 225 0.95 21.35 -16.75
CA GLU A 225 1.74 22.50 -17.19
C GLU A 225 2.76 22.91 -16.13
N ILE A 226 4.05 22.78 -16.47
CA ILE A 226 5.18 23.27 -15.66
C ILE A 226 5.92 24.32 -16.50
N THR A 227 5.96 25.57 -16.05
CA THR A 227 6.47 26.72 -16.82
C THR A 227 7.94 27.03 -16.56
N ALA A 228 8.47 26.64 -15.40
CA ALA A 228 9.88 26.74 -15.06
C ALA A 228 10.27 25.76 -13.95
N ILE A 229 11.51 25.26 -14.02
CA ILE A 229 12.19 24.59 -12.90
C ILE A 229 13.57 25.21 -12.74
N ARG A 230 13.89 25.68 -11.53
CA ARG A 230 15.20 26.24 -11.18
C ARG A 230 15.68 25.79 -9.80
N PHE A 231 16.99 25.75 -9.60
CA PHE A 231 17.64 25.50 -8.32
C PHE A 231 18.34 26.77 -7.85
N ASP A 232 17.88 27.34 -6.75
CA ASP A 232 18.47 28.56 -6.17
C ASP A 232 19.44 28.20 -5.04
N PRO A 233 20.64 28.79 -4.95
CA PRO A 233 21.55 28.56 -3.83
C PRO A 233 20.89 28.98 -2.51
N ALA A 234 20.88 28.08 -1.54
CA ALA A 234 20.39 28.37 -0.21
C ALA A 234 21.53 28.99 0.61
N LYS A 235 21.53 30.34 0.75
CA LYS A 235 22.61 31.05 1.47
C LYS A 235 22.70 30.74 2.97
N ASP A 236 21.65 30.22 3.62
CA ASP A 236 21.62 29.94 5.07
C ASP A 236 20.77 28.72 5.46
N ALA A 237 20.88 27.59 4.76
CA ALA A 237 20.21 26.36 5.18
C ALA A 237 21.14 25.52 6.06
N GLU A 238 21.33 25.90 7.32
CA GLU A 238 21.71 24.90 8.31
C GLU A 238 20.70 23.75 8.25
N ILE A 239 21.16 22.50 8.19
CA ILE A 239 20.32 21.38 8.61
C ILE A 239 19.99 21.71 10.06
N PRO A 240 18.72 22.04 10.43
CA PRO A 240 18.46 22.58 11.74
C PRO A 240 19.01 21.61 12.77
N GLY A 241 19.93 22.07 13.61
CA GLY A 241 20.20 21.41 14.87
C GLY A 241 18.86 21.21 15.58
N ARG A 242 18.70 20.06 16.26
CA ARG A 242 17.47 19.68 16.97
C ARG A 242 16.90 20.88 17.73
N GLY A 243 15.81 21.45 17.22
CA GLY A 243 15.12 22.57 17.88
C GLY A 243 14.53 22.13 19.21
N GLU A 244 13.83 23.04 19.88
CA GLU A 244 13.06 22.68 21.07
C GLU A 244 11.94 21.67 20.72
N PRO A 245 11.49 20.86 21.70
CA PRO A 245 10.26 20.08 21.58
C PRO A 245 9.10 20.92 21.04
N ILE A 246 8.27 20.32 20.18
CA ILE A 246 7.13 21.04 19.59
C ILE A 246 5.98 21.24 20.58
N ALA A 247 5.92 20.45 21.65
CA ALA A 247 5.02 20.61 22.78
C ALA A 247 5.65 19.98 24.02
N GLU A 248 5.11 20.31 25.19
CA GLU A 248 5.49 19.67 26.45
C GLU A 248 5.34 18.14 26.38
N GLY A 249 6.33 17.41 26.89
CA GLY A 249 6.40 15.95 26.86
C GLY A 249 6.79 15.33 25.51
N MET A 250 6.68 16.07 24.40
CA MET A 250 6.95 15.52 23.06
C MET A 250 8.43 15.27 22.81
N GLN A 251 8.73 14.12 22.20
CA GLN A 251 10.07 13.79 21.72
C GLN A 251 10.40 14.46 20.37
N ILE A 252 9.38 14.77 19.57
CA ILE A 252 9.53 15.46 18.28
C ILE A 252 9.91 16.92 18.50
N ARG A 253 10.86 17.38 17.69
CA ARG A 253 11.44 18.72 17.77
C ARG A 253 11.18 19.51 16.48
N ALA A 254 11.22 20.83 16.61
CA ALA A 254 11.19 21.71 15.46
C ALA A 254 12.34 21.42 14.49
N GLY A 255 12.03 21.37 13.20
CA GLY A 255 12.97 21.00 12.13
C GLY A 255 13.02 19.50 11.82
N ASP A 256 12.39 18.64 12.65
CA ASP A 256 12.44 17.20 12.45
C ASP A 256 11.80 16.79 11.11
N ARG A 257 12.46 15.81 10.49
CA ARG A 257 11.94 15.07 9.34
C ARG A 257 11.51 13.70 9.82
N ILE A 258 10.25 13.36 9.55
CA ILE A 258 9.61 12.12 9.97
C ILE A 258 9.19 11.35 8.72
N VAL A 259 9.50 10.07 8.64
CA VAL A 259 9.08 9.20 7.54
C VAL A 259 8.17 8.12 8.09
N LEU A 260 6.95 8.04 7.55
CA LEU A 260 6.01 6.95 7.77
C LEU A 260 6.35 5.87 6.75
N PHE A 261 6.93 4.76 7.20
CA PHE A 261 7.47 3.71 6.34
C PHE A 261 6.72 2.41 6.60
N GLY A 262 5.96 1.95 5.60
CA GLY A 262 5.08 0.82 5.78
C GLY A 262 4.42 0.36 4.49
N ASP A 263 3.28 -0.30 4.64
CA ASP A 263 2.55 -0.97 3.58
C ASP A 263 1.39 -0.12 3.02
N SER A 264 0.31 -0.77 2.58
CA SER A 264 -0.90 -0.12 2.06
C SER A 264 -1.59 0.77 3.09
N ILE A 265 -1.56 0.42 4.39
CA ILE A 265 -2.17 1.26 5.43
C ILE A 265 -1.46 2.61 5.51
N THR A 266 -0.14 2.60 5.29
CA THR A 266 0.66 3.81 5.14
C THR A 266 0.32 4.53 3.83
N GLU A 267 0.24 3.85 2.70
CA GLU A 267 -0.03 4.47 1.38
C GLU A 267 -1.39 5.21 1.32
N GLU A 268 -2.42 4.70 2.00
CA GLU A 268 -3.77 5.31 2.01
C GLU A 268 -3.85 6.68 2.71
N GLU A 269 -2.82 7.04 3.46
CA GLU A 269 -2.65 8.33 4.13
C GLU A 269 -3.68 8.65 5.22
N HIS A 270 -4.59 7.74 5.61
CA HIS A 270 -5.55 8.02 6.68
C HIS A 270 -4.83 8.48 7.96
N TYR A 271 -4.01 7.61 8.56
CA TYR A 271 -3.28 7.98 9.78
C TYR A 271 -2.19 9.02 9.54
N GLY A 272 -1.51 8.96 8.39
CA GLY A 272 -0.45 9.91 8.06
C GLY A 272 -0.97 11.35 7.99
N ARG A 273 -2.16 11.55 7.42
CA ARG A 273 -2.85 12.85 7.35
C ARG A 273 -3.23 13.36 8.74
N HIS A 274 -3.83 12.53 9.60
CA HIS A 274 -4.16 12.95 10.98
C HIS A 274 -2.91 13.27 11.79
N PHE A 275 -1.88 12.43 11.68
CA PHE A 275 -0.60 12.61 12.37
C PHE A 275 0.07 13.94 11.97
N ALA A 276 0.20 14.20 10.65
CA ALA A 276 0.77 15.44 10.15
C ALA A 276 -0.08 16.67 10.53
N ARG A 277 -1.41 16.57 10.44
CA ARG A 277 -2.33 17.65 10.84
C ARG A 277 -2.13 18.05 12.29
N ILE A 278 -2.10 17.07 13.21
CA ILE A 278 -1.96 17.33 14.64
C ILE A 278 -0.58 17.89 14.95
N LEU A 279 0.50 17.31 14.41
CA LEU A 279 1.85 17.83 14.59
C LEU A 279 1.99 19.28 14.11
N ASN A 280 1.39 19.63 12.97
CA ASN A 280 1.40 21.00 12.46
C ASN A 280 0.64 21.99 13.35
N ARG A 281 -0.45 21.55 14.00
CA ARG A 281 -1.16 22.39 14.97
C ARG A 281 -0.36 22.56 16.25
N LEU A 282 0.29 21.50 16.72
CA LEU A 282 1.14 21.53 17.93
C LEU A 282 2.39 22.39 17.74
N SER A 283 2.99 22.37 16.55
CA SER A 283 4.27 23.04 16.32
C SER A 283 4.19 24.57 16.32
N ASN A 284 2.99 25.17 16.33
CA ASN A 284 2.76 26.60 16.49
C ASN A 284 3.62 27.47 15.55
N GLY A 285 3.72 27.09 14.28
CA GLY A 285 4.52 27.78 13.26
C GLY A 285 5.97 27.26 13.10
N LYS A 286 6.45 26.40 14.01
CA LYS A 286 7.72 25.68 13.84
C LYS A 286 7.55 24.57 12.78
N THR A 287 8.50 24.39 11.87
CA THR A 287 8.36 23.43 10.75
C THR A 287 8.72 22.00 11.17
N VAL A 288 7.76 21.08 11.15
CA VAL A 288 8.00 19.62 11.13
C VAL A 288 7.60 19.10 9.76
N THR A 289 8.36 18.19 9.18
CA THR A 289 7.98 17.59 7.89
C THR A 289 7.70 16.10 8.04
N VAL A 290 6.52 15.67 7.61
CA VAL A 290 6.11 14.27 7.58
C VAL A 290 6.10 13.77 6.15
N TYR A 291 6.61 12.56 5.95
CA TYR A 291 6.64 11.89 4.67
C TYR A 291 5.91 10.58 4.71
N ASN A 292 5.18 10.32 3.63
CA ASN A 292 4.57 9.05 3.40
C ASN A 292 5.48 8.23 2.46
N ALA A 293 5.97 7.10 2.96
CA ALA A 293 6.71 6.10 2.22
C ALA A 293 6.00 4.74 2.31
N GLY A 294 4.66 4.74 2.23
CA GLY A 294 3.83 3.55 2.13
C GLY A 294 3.83 2.98 0.71
N VAL A 295 3.83 1.66 0.60
CA VAL A 295 3.69 0.94 -0.68
C VAL A 295 2.76 -0.24 -0.48
N SER A 296 1.66 -0.28 -1.25
CA SER A 296 0.70 -1.37 -1.17
C SER A 296 1.33 -2.74 -1.36
N LEU A 297 0.81 -3.72 -0.61
CA LEU A 297 1.26 -5.12 -0.60
C LEU A 297 2.70 -5.35 -0.13
N ASN A 298 3.48 -4.30 0.20
CA ASN A 298 4.83 -4.51 0.69
C ASN A 298 4.82 -5.19 2.07
N ARG A 299 5.84 -6.02 2.24
CA ARG A 299 6.25 -6.70 3.46
C ARG A 299 7.55 -6.06 3.94
N VAL A 300 7.97 -6.44 5.14
CA VAL A 300 9.17 -5.89 5.79
C VAL A 300 10.46 -6.13 4.99
N TRP A 301 10.55 -7.23 4.22
CA TRP A 301 11.74 -7.49 3.39
C TRP A 301 11.82 -6.57 2.16
N GLU A 302 10.70 -6.21 1.53
CA GLU A 302 10.70 -5.18 0.47
C GLU A 302 11.00 -3.81 1.08
N GLY A 303 10.58 -3.59 2.33
CA GLY A 303 11.04 -2.48 3.16
C GLY A 303 12.57 -2.42 3.26
N LEU A 304 13.23 -3.54 3.54
CA LEU A 304 14.71 -3.61 3.58
C LEU A 304 15.36 -3.26 2.23
N GLU A 305 14.74 -3.65 1.11
CA GLU A 305 15.27 -3.35 -0.24
C GLU A 305 15.15 -1.87 -0.60
N ARG A 306 14.10 -1.19 -0.12
CA ARG A 306 13.82 0.21 -0.47
C ARG A 306 14.18 1.24 0.60
N VAL A 307 14.60 0.84 1.79
CA VAL A 307 14.89 1.75 2.92
C VAL A 307 15.95 2.81 2.59
N GLU A 308 16.99 2.50 1.80
CA GLU A 308 17.97 3.52 1.40
C GLU A 308 17.31 4.61 0.53
N ARG A 309 16.53 4.16 -0.45
CA ARG A 309 15.79 4.96 -1.42
C ARG A 309 14.72 5.85 -0.76
N ASP A 310 13.83 5.20 -0.03
CA ASP A 310 12.58 5.80 0.45
C ASP A 310 12.68 6.39 1.85
N VAL A 311 13.76 6.11 2.60
CA VAL A 311 13.91 6.52 3.99
C VAL A 311 15.23 7.22 4.25
N LEU A 312 16.37 6.64 3.90
CA LEU A 312 17.67 7.19 4.33
C LEU A 312 18.14 8.35 3.45
N SER A 313 17.79 8.38 2.16
CA SER A 313 18.03 9.52 1.25
C SER A 313 17.40 10.84 1.74
N LEU A 314 16.43 10.70 2.65
CA LEU A 314 15.67 11.77 3.28
C LEU A 314 16.34 12.39 4.51
N SER A 315 17.40 11.73 4.99
CA SER A 315 18.10 12.07 6.23
C SER A 315 17.14 12.33 7.40
N PRO A 316 16.23 11.40 7.75
CA PRO A 316 15.18 11.68 8.72
C PRO A 316 15.71 11.70 10.15
N ALA A 317 15.07 12.50 11.00
CA ALA A 317 15.26 12.41 12.44
C ALA A 317 14.51 11.20 13.01
N TRP A 318 13.32 10.93 12.46
CA TRP A 318 12.41 9.88 12.91
C TRP A 318 11.88 9.03 11.76
N VAL A 319 11.69 7.75 12.03
CA VAL A 319 10.96 6.83 11.17
C VAL A 319 9.91 6.11 11.98
N VAL A 320 8.68 6.09 11.49
CA VAL A 320 7.62 5.21 11.98
C VAL A 320 7.62 3.97 11.09
N LEU A 321 7.95 2.82 11.67
CA LEU A 321 7.90 1.52 11.00
C LEU A 321 6.52 0.90 11.19
N ALA A 322 5.74 0.83 10.12
CA ALA A 322 4.34 0.37 10.09
C ALA A 322 4.18 -0.80 9.10
N PHE A 323 4.79 -1.95 9.45
CA PHE A 323 4.67 -3.23 8.75
C PHE A 323 4.02 -4.27 9.68
N GLY A 324 3.57 -5.39 9.12
CA GLY A 324 2.94 -6.49 9.86
C GLY A 324 1.69 -7.03 9.17
N VAL A 325 0.91 -6.20 8.49
CA VAL A 325 -0.39 -6.65 7.97
C VAL A 325 -0.22 -7.65 6.82
N ASN A 326 0.56 -7.31 5.80
CA ASN A 326 0.88 -8.27 4.73
C ASN A 326 1.82 -9.37 5.23
N ASP A 327 2.76 -9.02 6.11
CA ASP A 327 3.72 -9.97 6.69
C ASP A 327 3.02 -11.15 7.35
N SER A 328 1.93 -10.87 8.09
CA SER A 328 1.13 -11.87 8.76
C SER A 328 0.56 -12.91 7.81
N VAL A 329 0.45 -12.64 6.51
CA VAL A 329 -0.03 -13.60 5.50
C VAL A 329 1.12 -14.43 4.92
N HIS A 330 2.33 -13.87 4.85
CA HIS A 330 3.39 -14.38 3.99
C HIS A 330 4.58 -14.98 4.75
N MET A 331 4.68 -14.77 6.05
CA MET A 331 5.80 -15.30 6.82
C MET A 331 5.43 -15.53 8.28
N SER A 332 6.16 -16.44 8.94
CA SER A 332 5.94 -16.65 10.37
C SER A 332 6.32 -15.40 11.19
N PRO A 333 5.70 -15.19 12.37
CA PRO A 333 6.08 -14.08 13.26
C PRO A 333 7.58 -14.04 13.59
N GLU A 334 8.24 -15.20 13.73
CA GLU A 334 9.68 -15.26 13.96
C GLU A 334 10.49 -14.72 12.78
N GLU A 335 10.11 -15.08 11.56
CA GLU A 335 10.74 -14.57 10.34
C GLU A 335 10.53 -13.06 10.18
N PHE A 336 9.30 -12.61 10.42
CA PHE A 336 8.97 -11.19 10.46
C PHE A 336 9.84 -10.45 11.47
N GLY A 337 9.93 -10.94 12.72
CA GLY A 337 10.74 -10.35 13.78
C GLY A 337 12.21 -10.22 13.40
N ARG A 338 12.80 -11.23 12.74
CA ARG A 338 14.19 -11.18 12.24
C ARG A 338 14.38 -10.08 11.19
N ASN A 339 13.48 -9.97 10.21
CA ASN A 339 13.59 -8.96 9.16
C ASN A 339 13.29 -7.55 9.68
N TYR A 340 12.30 -7.41 10.57
CA TYR A 340 11.97 -6.16 11.26
C TYR A 340 13.16 -5.66 12.09
N GLU A 341 13.82 -6.55 12.83
CA GLU A 341 15.02 -6.22 13.59
C GLU A 341 16.19 -5.76 12.70
N ARG A 342 16.36 -6.38 11.52
CA ARG A 342 17.38 -5.92 10.54
C ARG A 342 17.11 -4.48 10.11
N LEU A 343 15.85 -4.13 9.87
CA LEU A 343 15.44 -2.79 9.45
C LEU A 343 15.67 -1.77 10.57
N VAL A 344 15.26 -2.09 11.80
CA VAL A 344 15.50 -1.26 13.00
C VAL A 344 17.00 -1.02 13.19
N ARG A 345 17.82 -2.08 13.17
CA ARG A 345 19.28 -1.96 13.33
C ARG A 345 19.91 -1.09 12.27
N LEU A 346 19.47 -1.18 11.01
CA LEU A 346 19.96 -0.35 9.92
C LEU A 346 19.68 1.15 10.17
N LEU A 347 18.44 1.49 10.53
CA LEU A 347 18.03 2.86 10.83
C LEU A 347 18.78 3.42 12.05
N ARG A 348 18.89 2.63 13.13
CA ARG A 348 19.60 3.04 14.35
C ARG A 348 21.07 3.28 14.12
N ARG A 349 21.75 2.44 13.33
CA ARG A 349 23.16 2.66 12.94
C ARG A 349 23.37 3.96 12.15
N ARG A 350 22.33 4.45 11.47
CA ARG A 350 22.34 5.74 10.75
C ARG A 350 21.89 6.92 11.63
N GLY A 351 21.74 6.73 12.93
CA GLY A 351 21.37 7.77 13.89
C GLY A 351 19.89 8.14 13.89
N VAL A 352 19.06 7.40 13.15
CA VAL A 352 17.62 7.67 13.03
C VAL A 352 16.89 7.14 14.28
N GLN A 353 15.98 7.94 14.84
CA GLN A 353 15.08 7.47 15.89
C GLN A 353 13.93 6.67 15.28
N VAL A 354 13.53 5.58 15.94
CA VAL A 354 12.55 4.65 15.38
C VAL A 354 11.35 4.55 16.31
N VAL A 355 10.16 4.70 15.72
CA VAL A 355 8.88 4.30 16.33
C VAL A 355 8.49 2.98 15.69
N CYS A 356 8.50 1.93 16.48
CA CYS A 356 8.02 0.61 16.11
C CYS A 356 6.50 0.59 16.33
N ALA A 357 5.72 0.71 15.25
CA ALA A 357 4.26 0.65 15.34
C ALA A 357 3.79 -0.79 15.11
N THR A 358 2.96 -1.32 16.01
CA THR A 358 2.31 -2.61 15.80
C THR A 358 1.24 -2.52 14.71
N PRO A 359 0.86 -3.62 14.04
CA PRO A 359 -0.21 -3.60 13.05
C PRO A 359 -1.56 -3.23 13.69
N THR A 360 -2.52 -2.76 12.89
CA THR A 360 -3.91 -2.51 13.33
C THR A 360 -4.66 -3.81 13.70
N GLY A 361 -4.11 -4.95 13.28
CA GLY A 361 -4.77 -6.25 13.33
C GLY A 361 -5.90 -6.35 12.30
N MET A 362 -6.53 -7.52 12.23
CA MET A 362 -7.58 -7.81 11.25
C MET A 362 -8.98 -7.79 11.90
N SER A 363 -9.96 -7.18 11.22
CA SER A 363 -11.35 -7.18 11.69
C SER A 363 -11.98 -8.57 11.49
N PRO A 364 -12.54 -9.20 12.53
CA PRO A 364 -13.26 -10.46 12.42
C PRO A 364 -14.69 -10.30 11.88
N ASP A 365 -15.03 -9.10 11.40
CA ASP A 365 -16.36 -8.67 10.94
C ASP A 365 -16.35 -8.37 9.44
N PRO A 366 -17.50 -8.48 8.74
CA PRO A 366 -17.55 -8.21 7.32
C PRO A 366 -17.42 -6.70 7.04
N ASP A 367 -17.12 -6.35 5.79
CA ASP A 367 -17.01 -4.95 5.36
C ASP A 367 -18.35 -4.19 5.38
N GLY A 368 -18.35 -2.93 4.93
CA GLY A 368 -19.56 -2.07 4.99
C GLY A 368 -20.73 -2.59 4.14
N SER A 369 -20.46 -3.50 3.21
CA SER A 369 -21.44 -4.16 2.35
C SER A 369 -21.92 -5.50 2.90
N GLY A 370 -21.42 -5.94 4.06
CA GLY A 370 -21.70 -7.25 4.63
C GLY A 370 -20.88 -8.37 3.99
N LYS A 371 -19.85 -8.03 3.19
CA LYS A 371 -19.01 -9.02 2.50
C LYS A 371 -17.76 -9.36 3.28
N TRP A 372 -17.39 -10.63 3.19
CA TRP A 372 -16.16 -11.18 3.73
C TRP A 372 -15.11 -11.25 2.62
N PHE A 373 -13.91 -10.75 2.89
CA PHE A 373 -12.75 -11.08 2.07
C PHE A 373 -12.16 -12.43 2.51
N HIS A 374 -11.94 -12.56 3.81
CA HIS A 374 -11.70 -13.82 4.49
C HIS A 374 -12.88 -14.12 5.40
N THR A 375 -13.24 -15.39 5.48
CA THR A 375 -14.26 -15.88 6.41
C THR A 375 -13.89 -15.55 7.87
N PRO A 376 -14.87 -15.47 8.79
CA PRO A 376 -14.63 -15.01 10.17
C PRO A 376 -13.50 -15.76 10.90
N ASP A 377 -13.43 -17.06 10.69
CA ASP A 377 -12.46 -17.96 11.30
C ASP A 377 -11.02 -17.73 10.80
N ARG A 378 -10.85 -17.44 9.50
CA ARG A 378 -9.56 -17.04 8.93
C ARG A 378 -9.16 -15.67 9.41
N ALA A 379 -10.11 -14.73 9.46
CA ALA A 379 -9.86 -13.38 9.95
C ALA A 379 -9.35 -13.38 11.40
N LEU A 380 -9.97 -14.21 12.27
CA LEU A 380 -9.48 -14.41 13.63
C LEU A 380 -8.05 -15.01 13.65
N GLY A 381 -7.78 -15.99 12.79
CA GLY A 381 -6.45 -16.61 12.68
C GLY A 381 -5.34 -15.63 12.29
N PHE A 382 -5.59 -14.78 11.29
CA PHE A 382 -4.65 -13.71 10.89
C PHE A 382 -4.51 -12.65 11.99
N ASP A 383 -5.61 -12.26 12.64
CA ASP A 383 -5.56 -11.31 13.75
C ASP A 383 -4.74 -11.84 14.93
N ARG A 384 -4.85 -13.14 15.23
CA ARG A 384 -3.98 -13.82 16.21
C ARG A 384 -2.52 -13.86 15.78
N THR A 385 -2.26 -14.07 14.48
CA THR A 385 -0.90 -13.98 13.93
C THR A 385 -0.29 -12.60 14.16
N MET A 386 -1.05 -11.53 13.89
CA MET A 386 -0.60 -10.15 14.13
C MET A 386 -0.38 -9.83 15.61
N ALA A 387 -1.06 -10.51 16.54
CA ALA A 387 -0.74 -10.40 17.97
C ALA A 387 0.66 -10.95 18.29
N TYR A 388 1.06 -12.08 17.68
CA TYR A 388 2.41 -12.63 17.81
C TYR A 388 3.46 -11.72 17.16
N GLU A 389 3.17 -11.16 15.99
CA GLU A 389 4.05 -10.16 15.36
C GLU A 389 4.20 -8.91 16.22
N SER A 390 3.12 -8.47 16.87
CA SER A 390 3.16 -7.35 17.81
C SER A 390 4.07 -7.64 19.01
N ALA A 391 4.12 -8.90 19.47
CA ALA A 391 5.09 -9.34 20.48
C ALA A 391 6.53 -9.21 19.97
N GLU A 392 6.79 -9.58 18.71
CA GLU A 392 8.11 -9.43 18.08
C GLU A 392 8.50 -7.95 17.91
N ILE A 393 7.57 -7.09 17.49
CA ILE A 393 7.79 -5.63 17.39
C ILE A 393 8.11 -5.05 18.76
N ALA A 394 7.35 -5.41 19.80
CA ALA A 394 7.58 -4.97 21.17
C ALA A 394 8.96 -5.44 21.69
N ARG A 395 9.33 -6.70 21.43
CA ARG A 395 10.65 -7.26 21.76
C ARG A 395 11.77 -6.48 21.07
N VAL A 396 11.66 -6.24 19.76
CA VAL A 396 12.67 -5.50 18.99
C VAL A 396 12.76 -4.05 19.46
N ALA A 397 11.62 -3.39 19.73
CA ALA A 397 11.60 -2.03 20.24
C ALA A 397 12.34 -1.92 21.59
N SER A 398 12.04 -2.84 22.51
CA SER A 398 12.72 -2.93 23.81
C SER A 398 14.23 -3.18 23.66
N LEU A 399 14.60 -4.18 22.85
CA LEU A 399 15.99 -4.58 22.64
C LEU A 399 16.87 -3.45 22.06
N HIS A 400 16.31 -2.60 21.20
CA HIS A 400 17.03 -1.53 20.51
C HIS A 400 16.76 -0.13 21.07
N GLY A 401 16.04 -0.03 22.19
CA GLY A 401 15.68 1.25 22.82
C GLY A 401 14.90 2.17 21.89
N CYS A 402 13.98 1.60 21.10
CA CYS A 402 13.09 2.32 20.19
C CYS A 402 11.75 2.60 20.88
N VAL A 403 11.00 3.59 20.37
CA VAL A 403 9.65 3.89 20.87
C VAL A 403 8.70 2.81 20.37
N LEU A 404 7.90 2.21 21.25
CA LEU A 404 6.82 1.29 20.86
C LEU A 404 5.50 2.05 20.78
N ALA A 405 4.84 2.02 19.63
CA ALA A 405 3.47 2.47 19.48
C ALA A 405 2.54 1.25 19.41
N ASP A 406 1.79 1.00 20.49
CA ASP A 406 0.84 -0.10 20.62
C ASP A 406 -0.47 0.18 19.86
N VAL A 407 -0.39 0.20 18.53
CA VAL A 407 -1.53 0.44 17.64
C VAL A 407 -2.49 -0.74 17.65
N TYR A 408 -1.98 -1.97 17.67
CA TYR A 408 -2.83 -3.16 17.82
C TYR A 408 -3.70 -3.05 19.09
N GLY A 409 -3.14 -2.62 20.21
CA GLY A 409 -3.87 -2.36 21.46
C GLY A 409 -4.85 -1.20 21.35
N VAL A 410 -4.52 -0.14 20.59
CA VAL A 410 -5.50 0.90 20.26
C VAL A 410 -6.72 0.32 19.55
N PHE A 411 -6.55 -0.63 18.63
CA PHE A 411 -7.65 -1.21 17.87
C PHE A 411 -8.39 -2.34 18.61
N THR A 412 -7.77 -2.96 19.62
CA THR A 412 -8.32 -4.16 20.27
C THR A 412 -8.63 -4.00 21.75
N ARG A 413 -8.06 -2.99 22.43
CA ARG A 413 -8.13 -2.82 23.89
C ARG A 413 -8.52 -1.41 24.35
N SER A 414 -8.76 -0.46 23.45
CA SER A 414 -9.12 0.92 23.81
C SER A 414 -10.59 1.12 24.22
N GLY A 415 -11.42 0.09 24.06
CA GLY A 415 -12.88 0.20 24.19
C GLY A 415 -13.58 0.83 22.99
N LEU A 416 -12.83 1.31 21.98
CA LEU A 416 -13.39 1.68 20.69
C LEU A 416 -13.85 0.41 19.96
N GLU A 417 -15.06 0.46 19.43
CA GLU A 417 -15.63 -0.64 18.65
C GLU A 417 -14.80 -0.82 17.37
N ARG A 418 -14.13 -1.97 17.23
CA ARG A 418 -13.12 -2.22 16.21
C ARG A 418 -13.70 -2.11 14.80
N ARG A 419 -14.90 -2.63 14.55
CA ARG A 419 -15.55 -2.55 13.24
C ARG A 419 -15.71 -1.10 12.80
N SER A 420 -16.04 -0.19 13.71
CA SER A 420 -16.20 1.25 13.44
C SER A 420 -14.90 1.95 13.05
N LEU A 421 -13.74 1.34 13.35
CA LEU A 421 -12.42 1.85 12.96
C LEU A 421 -11.95 1.30 11.60
N MET A 422 -12.63 0.29 11.07
CA MET A 422 -12.18 -0.47 9.91
C MET A 422 -13.06 -0.17 8.67
N ALA A 423 -12.43 0.01 7.50
CA ALA A 423 -13.12 0.12 6.22
C ALA A 423 -13.50 -1.26 5.67
N ASN A 424 -12.58 -2.21 5.82
CA ASN A 424 -12.73 -3.63 5.50
C ASN A 424 -11.93 -4.44 6.53
N GLN A 425 -11.73 -5.73 6.30
CA GLN A 425 -11.04 -6.57 7.29
C GLN A 425 -9.58 -6.19 7.55
N TRP A 426 -8.90 -5.49 6.63
CA TRP A 426 -7.48 -5.16 6.72
C TRP A 426 -7.22 -3.67 7.00
N HIS A 427 -8.00 -2.80 6.38
CA HIS A 427 -7.70 -1.38 6.29
C HIS A 427 -8.51 -0.55 7.28
N PRO A 428 -7.88 0.35 8.04
CA PRO A 428 -8.59 1.33 8.84
C PRO A 428 -9.34 2.32 7.95
N ASN A 429 -10.51 2.75 8.39
CA ASN A 429 -11.20 3.90 7.81
C ASN A 429 -10.62 5.22 8.38
N ASP A 430 -11.26 6.35 8.09
CA ASP A 430 -10.77 7.65 8.56
C ASP A 430 -10.69 7.76 10.10
N ARG A 431 -11.70 7.24 10.81
CA ARG A 431 -11.73 7.20 12.28
C ARG A 431 -10.65 6.27 12.83
N GLY A 432 -10.43 5.12 12.18
CA GLY A 432 -9.29 4.25 12.48
C GLY A 432 -7.94 4.92 12.26
N GLY A 433 -7.79 5.68 11.17
CA GLY A 433 -6.61 6.50 10.90
C GLY A 433 -6.37 7.54 11.98
N ARG A 434 -7.43 8.19 12.48
CA ARG A 434 -7.38 9.09 13.64
C ARG A 434 -6.87 8.36 14.89
N ALA A 435 -7.44 7.19 15.22
CA ALA A 435 -7.02 6.39 16.37
C ALA A 435 -5.55 5.94 16.27
N TYR A 436 -5.12 5.48 15.09
CA TYR A 436 -3.72 5.14 14.83
C TYR A 436 -2.82 6.36 15.08
N ALA A 437 -3.11 7.51 14.45
CA ALA A 437 -2.31 8.73 14.59
C ALA A 437 -2.18 9.18 16.06
N LEU A 438 -3.26 9.11 16.83
CA LEU A 438 -3.26 9.44 18.25
C LEU A 438 -2.47 8.41 19.08
N GLY A 439 -2.52 7.12 18.73
CA GLY A 439 -1.65 6.09 19.31
C GLY A 439 -0.16 6.38 19.10
N LEU A 440 0.21 6.82 17.90
CA LEU A 440 1.59 7.27 17.60
C LEU A 440 1.97 8.48 18.47
N LEU A 441 1.12 9.50 18.51
CA LEU A 441 1.38 10.73 19.29
C LEU A 441 1.52 10.44 20.79
N ARG A 442 0.68 9.55 21.33
CA ARG A 442 0.79 9.07 22.72
C ARG A 442 2.14 8.44 22.99
N SER A 443 2.61 7.55 22.12
CA SER A 443 3.94 6.92 22.26
C SER A 443 5.10 7.92 22.17
N LEU A 444 4.90 9.03 21.46
CA LEU A 444 5.87 10.11 21.29
C LEU A 444 5.83 11.17 22.40
N GLY A 445 4.98 10.97 23.41
CA GLY A 445 4.92 11.81 24.61
C GLY A 445 3.88 12.93 24.58
N ALA A 446 2.93 12.91 23.64
CA ALA A 446 1.82 13.86 23.68
C ALA A 446 0.98 13.66 24.95
N GLY A 447 0.61 14.77 25.60
CA GLY A 447 -0.39 14.79 26.68
C GLY A 447 -1.76 15.25 26.19
N GLU A 448 -2.80 15.04 27.00
CA GLU A 448 -4.17 15.46 26.66
C GLU A 448 -4.26 16.95 26.33
N SER A 449 -3.63 17.82 27.12
CA SER A 449 -3.60 19.27 26.84
C SER A 449 -2.99 19.63 25.49
N ALA A 450 -2.08 18.81 24.95
CA ALA A 450 -1.58 18.99 23.59
C ALA A 450 -2.68 18.70 22.57
N ILE A 451 -3.41 17.60 22.74
CA ILE A 451 -4.52 17.23 21.87
C ILE A 451 -5.67 18.24 21.94
N GLU A 452 -5.99 18.76 23.13
CA GLU A 452 -6.97 19.83 23.31
C GLU A 452 -6.58 21.09 22.52
N ARG A 453 -5.30 21.50 22.56
CA ARG A 453 -4.78 22.61 21.76
C ARG A 453 -4.83 22.35 20.25
N ALA A 454 -4.76 21.09 19.83
CA ALA A 454 -4.97 20.74 18.43
C ALA A 454 -6.43 21.04 18.00
N GLY A 455 -7.39 21.18 18.92
CA GLY A 455 -8.67 21.85 18.65
C GLY A 455 -9.66 21.06 17.80
N ASP A 456 -9.63 19.73 17.87
CA ASP A 456 -10.61 18.86 17.22
C ASP A 456 -11.29 17.98 18.28
N PRO A 457 -12.60 18.16 18.55
CA PRO A 457 -13.31 17.40 19.58
C PRO A 457 -13.26 15.88 19.39
N GLU A 458 -13.23 15.42 18.14
CA GLU A 458 -13.16 13.98 17.85
C GLU A 458 -11.76 13.41 18.14
N ASP A 459 -10.70 14.21 17.94
CA ASP A 459 -9.35 13.80 18.39
C ASP A 459 -9.34 13.59 19.91
N LEU A 460 -10.01 14.44 20.67
CA LEU A 460 -10.05 14.37 22.13
C LEU A 460 -10.87 13.16 22.63
N ASP A 461 -12.01 12.86 22.00
CA ASP A 461 -12.82 11.67 22.32
C ASP A 461 -12.02 10.38 22.12
N VAL A 462 -11.42 10.23 20.94
CA VAL A 462 -10.57 9.07 20.62
C VAL A 462 -9.35 9.03 21.55
N TRP A 463 -8.73 10.18 21.84
CA TRP A 463 -7.59 10.27 22.75
C TRP A 463 -7.90 9.71 24.14
N ARG A 464 -9.07 10.07 24.70
CA ARG A 464 -9.52 9.60 26.01
C ARG A 464 -9.77 8.09 26.01
N ALA A 465 -10.38 7.57 24.94
CA ALA A 465 -10.59 6.13 24.81
C ALA A 465 -9.26 5.36 24.81
N ILE A 466 -8.26 5.80 24.04
CA ILE A 466 -6.97 5.09 23.95
C ILE A 466 -6.11 5.17 25.22
N GLN A 467 -6.43 6.02 26.19
CA GLN A 467 -5.71 6.04 27.48
C GLN A 467 -5.92 4.76 28.28
N THR A 468 -6.99 4.01 28.01
CA THR A 468 -7.27 2.72 28.65
C THR A 468 -6.32 1.62 28.20
N VAL A 469 -5.59 1.81 27.09
CA VAL A 469 -4.62 0.83 26.58
C VAL A 469 -3.40 0.80 27.51
N GLY A 470 -3.30 -0.28 28.29
CA GLY A 470 -2.19 -0.56 29.18
C GLY A 470 -0.88 -0.93 28.47
N ASN A 471 0.04 -1.56 29.19
CA ASN A 471 1.30 -2.04 28.62
C ASN A 471 1.06 -3.07 27.52
N ALA A 472 1.95 -3.10 26.54
CA ALA A 472 1.95 -4.07 25.45
C ALA A 472 2.25 -5.49 25.98
N ASP A 473 1.23 -6.16 26.50
CA ASP A 473 1.27 -7.57 26.88
C ASP A 473 0.70 -8.40 25.73
N TYR A 474 1.59 -8.97 24.93
CA TYR A 474 1.25 -9.79 23.77
C TYR A 474 1.64 -11.24 24.01
N PRO A 475 0.86 -12.20 23.48
CA PRO A 475 1.22 -13.60 23.59
C PRO A 475 2.51 -13.88 22.82
N ALA A 476 3.39 -14.72 23.37
CA ALA A 476 4.55 -15.21 22.66
C ALA A 476 4.18 -16.44 21.83
N LEU A 477 4.62 -16.49 20.56
CA LEU A 477 4.49 -17.69 19.75
C LEU A 477 5.43 -18.77 20.30
N ARG A 478 4.88 -19.67 21.11
CA ARG A 478 5.61 -20.81 21.67
C ARG A 478 4.94 -22.10 21.25
N VAL A 479 5.66 -22.89 20.46
CA VAL A 479 5.30 -24.27 20.13
C VAL A 479 6.44 -25.17 20.57
N LYS A 480 6.17 -26.05 21.53
CA LYS A 480 7.14 -27.06 21.96
C LYS A 480 6.84 -28.36 21.25
N LYS A 481 7.83 -28.87 20.52
CA LYS A 481 7.73 -30.22 19.94
C LYS A 481 7.48 -31.23 21.07
N PHE A 482 6.46 -32.05 20.88
CA PHE A 482 6.08 -33.09 21.83
C PHE A 482 5.78 -34.37 21.06
N VAL A 483 6.19 -35.52 21.60
CA VAL A 483 5.85 -36.84 21.07
C VAL A 483 5.77 -37.84 22.22
N ARG A 484 4.61 -38.48 22.38
CA ARG A 484 4.38 -39.60 23.29
C ARG A 484 4.91 -40.88 22.63
N LYS A 485 5.76 -41.62 23.36
CA LYS A 485 6.52 -42.75 22.81
C LYS A 485 5.68 -43.97 22.39
N THR A 486 4.48 -44.14 22.94
CA THR A 486 3.62 -45.29 22.67
C THR A 486 2.17 -44.86 22.56
N MET A 487 1.50 -45.27 21.48
CA MET A 487 0.08 -45.08 21.28
C MET A 487 -0.48 -46.15 20.34
N SER A 488 -1.69 -46.61 20.63
CA SER A 488 -2.52 -47.50 19.81
C SER A 488 -3.92 -46.89 19.66
N GLY A 489 -4.63 -47.22 18.57
CA GLY A 489 -5.99 -46.75 18.33
C GLY A 489 -6.06 -45.48 17.47
N THR A 490 -7.22 -44.82 17.49
CA THR A 490 -7.46 -43.62 16.68
C THR A 490 -6.65 -42.43 17.17
N VAL A 491 -6.16 -41.64 16.22
CA VAL A 491 -5.48 -40.37 16.43
C VAL A 491 -6.29 -39.26 15.80
N ILE A 492 -6.49 -38.19 16.54
CA ILE A 492 -7.14 -36.97 16.06
C ILE A 492 -6.05 -35.94 15.77
N ALA A 493 -5.86 -35.62 14.49
CA ALA A 493 -4.94 -34.59 14.05
C ALA A 493 -5.70 -33.27 13.85
N VAL A 494 -5.17 -32.17 14.38
CA VAL A 494 -5.81 -30.84 14.36
C VAL A 494 -4.78 -29.79 13.96
N SER A 495 -5.08 -29.02 12.91
CA SER A 495 -4.25 -27.87 12.54
C SER A 495 -4.57 -26.67 13.43
N SER A 496 -3.54 -26.06 14.00
CA SER A 496 -3.66 -24.78 14.69
C SER A 496 -3.12 -23.69 13.78
N PHE A 497 -4.03 -22.92 13.18
CA PHE A 497 -3.71 -21.95 12.15
C PHE A 497 -2.69 -20.91 12.63
N SER A 498 -2.95 -20.28 13.76
CA SER A 498 -2.12 -19.18 14.30
C SER A 498 -0.85 -19.67 15.00
N ARG A 499 -0.79 -20.94 15.42
CA ARG A 499 0.39 -21.52 16.08
C ARG A 499 1.38 -22.16 15.12
N ASN A 500 1.03 -22.35 13.85
CA ASN A 500 1.89 -23.04 12.86
C ASN A 500 2.27 -24.45 13.31
N ALA A 501 1.28 -25.20 13.79
CA ALA A 501 1.50 -26.54 14.33
C ALA A 501 0.32 -27.47 14.06
N ILE A 502 0.62 -28.76 13.94
CA ILE A 502 -0.37 -29.83 13.99
C ILE A 502 -0.31 -30.48 15.37
N TYR A 503 -1.45 -30.48 16.06
CA TYR A 503 -1.65 -31.15 17.33
C TYR A 503 -2.28 -32.52 17.09
N PHE A 504 -1.81 -33.51 17.82
CA PHE A 504 -2.29 -34.89 17.75
C PHE A 504 -2.81 -35.30 19.11
N PHE A 505 -4.02 -35.82 19.16
CA PHE A 505 -4.68 -36.31 20.38
C PHE A 505 -5.10 -37.76 20.22
N ASP A 506 -5.17 -38.49 21.34
CA ASP A 506 -5.92 -39.74 21.39
C ASP A 506 -7.43 -39.46 21.49
N GLU A 507 -8.28 -40.49 21.36
CA GLU A 507 -9.76 -40.31 21.43
C GLU A 507 -10.26 -39.78 22.78
N GLY A 508 -9.45 -39.92 23.84
CA GLY A 508 -9.74 -39.37 25.17
C GLY A 508 -9.30 -37.91 25.33
N GLY A 509 -8.73 -37.28 24.30
CA GLY A 509 -8.25 -35.90 24.34
C GLY A 509 -6.82 -35.74 24.89
N GLY A 510 -6.13 -36.84 25.19
CA GLY A 510 -4.74 -36.80 25.64
C GLY A 510 -3.80 -36.35 24.52
N LEU A 511 -2.97 -35.33 24.76
CA LEU A 511 -1.97 -34.88 23.78
C LEU A 511 -0.95 -36.00 23.52
N VAL A 512 -0.82 -36.36 22.25
CA VAL A 512 0.08 -37.40 21.75
C VAL A 512 1.30 -36.76 21.12
N ALA A 513 1.11 -35.77 20.26
CA ALA A 513 2.21 -35.08 19.60
C ALA A 513 1.83 -33.64 19.27
N CYS A 514 2.86 -32.79 19.19
CA CYS A 514 2.76 -31.44 18.65
C CYS A 514 3.93 -31.25 17.70
N VAL A 515 3.59 -31.06 16.42
CA VAL A 515 4.56 -30.96 15.33
C VAL A 515 4.47 -29.56 14.74
N PRO A 516 5.49 -28.70 14.94
CA PRO A 516 5.61 -27.44 14.21
C PRO A 516 5.64 -27.73 12.70
N VAL A 517 4.94 -26.91 11.93
CA VAL A 517 4.85 -26.98 10.46
C VAL A 517 5.00 -25.59 9.86
N GLY A 518 4.84 -25.48 8.54
CA GLY A 518 4.74 -24.22 7.82
C GLY A 518 3.64 -23.29 8.33
N HIS A 519 3.60 -22.09 7.75
CA HIS A 519 2.74 -21.01 8.19
C HIS A 519 1.27 -21.27 7.83
N HIS A 520 0.36 -21.04 8.78
CA HIS A 520 -1.09 -21.11 8.58
C HIS A 520 -1.60 -22.45 8.06
N PRO A 521 -1.42 -23.56 8.80
CA PRO A 521 -1.99 -24.83 8.41
C PRO A 521 -3.52 -24.77 8.47
N ILE A 522 -4.20 -25.12 7.38
CA ILE A 522 -5.67 -25.22 7.30
C ILE A 522 -6.06 -26.68 7.07
N GLY A 523 -6.17 -27.08 5.80
CA GLY A 523 -6.66 -28.40 5.40
C GLY A 523 -5.65 -29.50 5.70
N LEU A 524 -6.16 -30.64 6.14
CA LEU A 524 -5.39 -31.84 6.40
C LEU A 524 -5.87 -32.96 5.48
N ALA A 525 -4.95 -33.79 5.00
CA ALA A 525 -5.26 -35.06 4.34
C ALA A 525 -4.36 -36.19 4.82
N TRP A 526 -4.79 -37.43 4.64
CA TRP A 526 -4.10 -38.62 5.12
C TRP A 526 -3.93 -39.65 3.99
N SER A 527 -2.73 -40.23 3.88
CA SER A 527 -2.46 -41.39 3.03
C SER A 527 -2.14 -42.61 3.89
N ARG A 528 -3.07 -43.56 3.92
CA ARG A 528 -2.93 -44.84 4.64
C ARG A 528 -1.71 -45.64 4.21
N GLU A 529 -1.42 -45.63 2.91
CA GLU A 529 -0.40 -46.48 2.29
C GLU A 529 1.01 -45.94 2.53
N ARG A 530 1.17 -44.62 2.48
CA ARG A 530 2.45 -43.97 2.78
C ARG A 530 2.68 -43.79 4.27
N ARG A 531 1.63 -43.96 5.07
CA ARG A 531 1.60 -43.64 6.49
C ARG A 531 2.00 -42.18 6.75
N GLU A 532 1.51 -41.27 5.91
CA GLU A 532 1.82 -39.84 5.91
C GLU A 532 0.56 -38.96 5.98
N ILE A 533 0.61 -37.91 6.80
CA ILE A 533 -0.34 -36.80 6.83
C ILE A 533 0.23 -35.64 6.03
N TYR A 534 -0.65 -34.96 5.30
CA TYR A 534 -0.36 -33.76 4.54
C TYR A 534 -1.12 -32.59 5.15
N ALA A 535 -0.44 -31.46 5.36
CA ALA A 535 -1.03 -30.23 5.87
C ALA A 535 -0.82 -29.08 4.88
N ALA A 536 -1.92 -28.47 4.44
CA ALA A 536 -1.89 -27.29 3.58
C ALA A 536 -1.50 -26.07 4.42
N CYS A 537 -0.28 -25.59 4.24
CA CYS A 537 0.25 -24.45 4.98
C CYS A 537 0.17 -23.20 4.11
N GLU A 538 -0.97 -22.53 4.20
CA GLU A 538 -1.38 -21.42 3.35
C GLU A 538 -0.28 -20.35 3.24
N GLY A 539 0.19 -19.84 4.38
CA GLY A 539 1.09 -18.69 4.40
C GLY A 539 2.51 -19.00 3.93
N SER A 540 2.88 -20.29 3.92
CA SER A 540 4.20 -20.73 3.43
C SER A 540 4.17 -21.21 1.97
N GLY A 541 2.99 -21.43 1.40
CA GLY A 541 2.86 -21.99 0.05
C GLY A 541 3.33 -23.43 -0.10
N THR A 542 3.31 -24.20 1.00
CA THR A 542 3.81 -25.58 1.03
C THR A 542 2.72 -26.57 1.46
N ILE A 543 2.92 -27.83 1.10
CA ILE A 543 2.22 -28.96 1.72
C ILE A 543 3.22 -29.67 2.62
N GLU A 544 2.99 -29.56 3.92
CA GLU A 544 3.83 -30.15 4.94
C GLU A 544 3.50 -31.63 5.12
N VAL A 545 4.53 -32.46 5.28
CA VAL A 545 4.39 -33.91 5.32
C VAL A 545 4.82 -34.45 6.67
N ILE A 546 3.98 -35.19 7.36
CA ILE A 546 4.24 -35.75 8.71
C ILE A 546 4.03 -37.26 8.68
N GLY A 547 5.03 -38.03 9.12
CA GLY A 547 4.84 -39.48 9.30
C GLY A 547 3.97 -39.78 10.52
N ILE A 548 2.91 -40.60 10.38
CA ILE A 548 2.01 -40.91 11.51
C ILE A 548 2.69 -41.76 12.58
N ASP A 549 3.72 -42.52 12.20
CA ASP A 549 4.31 -43.50 13.09
C ASP A 549 5.20 -42.87 14.16
N ASP A 550 5.95 -41.85 13.75
CA ASP A 550 6.97 -41.19 14.55
C ASP A 550 6.69 -39.70 14.80
N PHE A 551 5.63 -39.15 14.21
CA PHE A 551 5.27 -37.73 14.24
C PHE A 551 6.44 -36.81 13.83
N ARG A 552 7.26 -37.26 12.88
CA ARG A 552 8.36 -36.45 12.34
C ARG A 552 7.94 -35.83 11.02
N GLN A 553 8.27 -34.55 10.88
CA GLN A 553 8.19 -33.85 9.61
C GLN A 553 9.14 -34.51 8.59
N ARG A 554 8.64 -34.75 7.39
CA ARG A 554 9.41 -35.13 6.20
C ARG A 554 9.66 -33.87 5.36
N LYS A 555 10.39 -33.98 4.25
CA LYS A 555 10.58 -32.83 3.35
C LYS A 555 9.20 -32.30 2.87
N PRO A 556 8.93 -30.99 2.91
CA PRO A 556 7.69 -30.43 2.40
C PRO A 556 7.59 -30.58 0.87
N ILE A 557 6.36 -30.47 0.34
CA ILE A 557 6.11 -30.32 -1.09
C ILE A 557 6.00 -28.82 -1.36
N GLU A 558 6.95 -28.30 -2.12
CA GLU A 558 7.00 -26.91 -2.56
C GLU A 558 6.07 -26.72 -3.75
N LEU A 559 5.09 -25.81 -3.64
CA LEU A 559 4.15 -25.55 -4.73
C LEU A 559 4.57 -24.36 -5.63
N GLY A 560 5.57 -23.60 -5.19
CA GLY A 560 6.08 -22.42 -5.90
C GLY A 560 5.56 -21.10 -5.32
N PRO A 561 6.07 -19.97 -5.84
CA PRO A 561 5.73 -18.64 -5.33
C PRO A 561 4.25 -18.34 -5.50
N GLU A 562 3.72 -17.51 -4.60
CA GLU A 562 2.33 -17.04 -4.62
C GLU A 562 1.26 -18.16 -4.63
N THR A 563 1.63 -19.36 -4.18
CA THR A 563 0.69 -20.46 -3.97
C THR A 563 0.23 -20.47 -2.51
N TYR A 564 -1.07 -20.63 -2.29
CA TYR A 564 -1.70 -20.56 -0.96
C TYR A 564 -2.63 -21.77 -0.80
N PRO A 565 -2.07 -22.96 -0.52
CA PRO A 565 -2.88 -24.16 -0.40
C PRO A 565 -3.77 -24.04 0.84
N VAL A 566 -5.06 -24.33 0.70
CA VAL A 566 -6.03 -24.25 1.81
C VAL A 566 -6.74 -25.57 2.11
N ALA A 567 -6.91 -26.43 1.10
CA ALA A 567 -7.58 -27.71 1.22
C ALA A 567 -6.86 -28.78 0.39
N LEU A 568 -6.96 -30.03 0.83
CA LEU A 568 -6.25 -31.17 0.27
C LEU A 568 -7.20 -32.37 0.09
N ALA A 569 -7.00 -33.15 -0.97
CA ALA A 569 -7.66 -34.43 -1.18
C ALA A 569 -6.67 -35.45 -1.74
N VAL A 570 -6.49 -36.60 -1.06
CA VAL A 570 -5.65 -37.70 -1.54
C VAL A 570 -6.49 -38.65 -2.39
N CYS A 571 -6.04 -38.95 -3.60
CA CYS A 571 -6.73 -39.82 -4.54
C CYS A 571 -6.66 -41.31 -4.15
N PRO A 572 -7.64 -42.13 -4.60
CA PRO A 572 -7.62 -43.58 -4.37
C PRO A 572 -6.47 -44.32 -5.08
N ASP A 573 -5.80 -43.67 -6.04
CA ASP A 573 -4.60 -44.19 -6.71
C ASP A 573 -3.36 -44.20 -5.79
N LYS A 574 -3.45 -43.58 -4.60
CA LYS A 574 -2.44 -43.58 -3.54
C LYS A 574 -1.16 -42.81 -3.90
N GLU A 575 -1.11 -42.16 -5.06
CA GLU A 575 0.05 -41.42 -5.57
C GLU A 575 -0.26 -39.96 -5.88
N THR A 576 -1.54 -39.62 -5.99
CA THR A 576 -1.98 -38.27 -6.35
C THR A 576 -2.63 -37.57 -5.17
N LEU A 577 -2.29 -36.29 -4.99
CA LEU A 577 -2.96 -35.37 -4.09
C LEU A 577 -3.39 -34.12 -4.87
N TRP A 578 -4.62 -33.68 -4.64
CA TRP A 578 -5.13 -32.42 -5.15
C TRP A 578 -5.11 -31.35 -4.06
N SER A 579 -4.66 -30.15 -4.40
CA SER A 579 -4.77 -28.97 -3.54
C SER A 579 -5.59 -27.87 -4.19
N ALA A 580 -6.48 -27.22 -3.42
CA ALA A 580 -7.09 -25.96 -3.79
C ALA A 580 -6.20 -24.81 -3.32
N ASN A 581 -5.89 -23.89 -4.23
CA ASN A 581 -4.96 -22.79 -3.97
C ASN A 581 -5.70 -21.45 -4.07
N PHE A 582 -5.66 -20.67 -2.99
CA PHE A 582 -6.48 -19.47 -2.82
C PHE A 582 -6.12 -18.37 -3.82
N PHE A 583 -4.93 -17.75 -3.71
CA PHE A 583 -4.53 -16.67 -4.62
C PHE A 583 -4.07 -17.16 -6.00
N ALA A 584 -3.60 -18.40 -6.12
CA ALA A 584 -3.30 -19.00 -7.42
C ALA A 584 -4.56 -19.35 -8.23
N MET A 585 -5.77 -19.26 -7.62
CA MET A 585 -7.07 -19.45 -8.28
C MET A 585 -7.13 -20.74 -9.11
N SER A 586 -6.57 -21.82 -8.59
CA SER A 586 -6.33 -23.06 -9.32
C SER A 586 -6.26 -24.28 -8.42
N LEU A 587 -6.48 -25.45 -9.00
CA LEU A 587 -6.17 -26.74 -8.40
C LEU A 587 -4.82 -27.23 -8.88
N PHE A 588 -4.01 -27.77 -7.97
CA PHE A 588 -2.77 -28.46 -8.33
C PHE A 588 -2.94 -29.96 -8.10
N GLU A 589 -2.66 -30.74 -9.14
CA GLU A 589 -2.47 -32.19 -9.06
C GLU A 589 -1.00 -32.44 -8.71
N THR A 590 -0.75 -33.08 -7.58
CA THR A 590 0.59 -33.28 -7.02
C THR A 590 0.90 -34.77 -6.92
N ASP A 591 2.05 -35.14 -7.46
CA ASP A 591 2.68 -36.43 -7.20
C ASP A 591 3.23 -36.44 -5.77
N ILE A 592 2.68 -37.25 -4.88
CA ILE A 592 3.15 -37.29 -3.48
C ILE A 592 4.41 -38.14 -3.31
N ARG A 593 4.74 -38.99 -4.29
CA ARG A 593 5.99 -39.77 -4.30
C ARG A 593 7.16 -38.88 -4.66
N GLU A 594 7.04 -38.21 -5.79
CA GLU A 594 8.07 -37.35 -6.35
C GLU A 594 8.04 -35.95 -5.72
N ARG A 595 6.95 -35.61 -5.02
CA ARG A 595 6.73 -34.33 -4.32
C ARG A 595 6.77 -33.15 -5.29
N MET A 596 6.07 -33.31 -6.40
CA MET A 596 6.04 -32.33 -7.50
C MET A 596 4.64 -32.15 -8.06
N VAL A 597 4.31 -30.92 -8.44
CA VAL A 597 3.08 -30.59 -9.17
C VAL A 597 3.17 -31.15 -10.58
N ARG A 598 2.22 -32.00 -10.96
CA ARG A 598 2.07 -32.60 -12.30
C ARG A 598 1.19 -31.74 -13.21
N ARG A 599 0.13 -31.14 -12.66
CA ARG A 599 -0.87 -30.39 -13.42
C ARG A 599 -1.44 -29.22 -12.62
N THR A 600 -1.75 -28.15 -13.33
CA THR A 600 -2.51 -27.00 -12.81
C THR A 600 -3.83 -26.90 -13.58
N VAL A 601 -4.96 -26.85 -12.85
CA VAL A 601 -6.30 -26.66 -13.41
C VAL A 601 -6.83 -25.29 -12.96
N PRO A 602 -7.04 -24.33 -13.87
CA PRO A 602 -7.56 -23.00 -13.52
C PRO A 602 -8.98 -23.07 -12.98
N LEU A 603 -9.22 -22.45 -11.82
CA LEU A 603 -10.56 -22.30 -11.23
C LEU A 603 -11.21 -20.97 -11.60
N GLY A 604 -10.42 -19.93 -11.91
CA GLY A 604 -10.94 -18.61 -12.30
C GLY A 604 -11.55 -17.78 -11.16
N ALA A 605 -11.53 -18.32 -9.93
CA ALA A 605 -11.90 -17.66 -8.68
C ALA A 605 -11.02 -18.21 -7.53
N LEU A 606 -11.05 -17.54 -6.37
CA LEU A 606 -10.28 -17.96 -5.19
C LEU A 606 -10.67 -19.37 -4.76
N GLY A 607 -9.72 -20.31 -4.76
CA GLY A 607 -9.95 -21.70 -4.37
C GLY A 607 -9.99 -21.87 -2.86
N VAL A 608 -11.09 -22.41 -2.32
CA VAL A 608 -11.34 -22.48 -0.86
C VAL A 608 -11.57 -23.88 -0.32
N GLY A 609 -11.86 -24.86 -1.19
CA GLY A 609 -12.13 -26.24 -0.78
C GLY A 609 -11.90 -27.22 -1.92
N VAL A 610 -11.56 -28.46 -1.57
CA VAL A 610 -11.50 -29.57 -2.51
C VAL A 610 -11.86 -30.88 -1.79
N ALA A 611 -12.67 -31.72 -2.43
CA ALA A 611 -13.01 -33.05 -1.95
C ALA A 611 -13.19 -34.02 -3.12
N LEU A 612 -12.97 -35.31 -2.86
CA LEU A 612 -13.28 -36.37 -3.80
C LEU A 612 -14.68 -36.90 -3.55
N ALA A 613 -15.44 -37.09 -4.62
CA ALA A 613 -16.69 -37.84 -4.58
C ALA A 613 -16.41 -39.33 -4.27
N ALA A 614 -17.43 -40.05 -3.80
CA ALA A 614 -17.33 -41.46 -3.45
C ALA A 614 -16.89 -42.37 -4.61
N ASP A 615 -17.11 -41.95 -5.86
CA ASP A 615 -16.66 -42.68 -7.06
C ASP A 615 -15.14 -42.66 -7.26
N GLY A 616 -14.42 -41.77 -6.56
CA GLY A 616 -12.98 -41.56 -6.70
C GLY A 616 -12.55 -40.97 -8.04
N ARG A 617 -13.48 -40.71 -8.96
CA ARG A 617 -13.25 -40.22 -10.32
C ARG A 617 -13.58 -38.75 -10.46
N THR A 618 -14.49 -38.24 -9.63
CA THR A 618 -14.93 -36.85 -9.63
C THR A 618 -14.35 -36.11 -8.42
N LEU A 619 -13.67 -35.01 -8.70
CA LEU A 619 -13.23 -34.02 -7.72
C LEU A 619 -14.22 -32.87 -7.71
N VAL A 620 -14.57 -32.36 -6.53
CA VAL A 620 -15.39 -31.16 -6.37
C VAL A 620 -14.54 -30.10 -5.69
N ALA A 621 -14.31 -29.00 -6.38
CA ALA A 621 -13.58 -27.84 -5.88
C ALA A 621 -14.52 -26.67 -5.61
N LEU A 622 -14.22 -25.87 -4.60
CA LEU A 622 -14.98 -24.66 -4.28
C LEU A 622 -14.17 -23.45 -4.71
N ALA A 623 -14.76 -22.61 -5.55
CA ALA A 623 -14.10 -21.44 -6.11
C ALA A 623 -15.07 -20.25 -6.16
N GLY A 624 -14.79 -19.20 -5.38
CA GLY A 624 -15.75 -18.10 -5.20
C GLY A 624 -17.08 -18.62 -4.63
N GLU A 625 -18.16 -18.48 -5.40
CA GLU A 625 -19.51 -18.93 -5.00
C GLU A 625 -19.96 -20.20 -5.77
N GLU A 626 -19.02 -20.91 -6.41
CA GLU A 626 -19.27 -22.06 -7.28
C GLU A 626 -18.66 -23.36 -6.73
N ALA A 627 -19.32 -24.48 -7.04
CA ALA A 627 -18.75 -25.81 -7.03
C ALA A 627 -18.32 -26.18 -8.45
N VAL A 628 -17.04 -26.52 -8.61
CA VAL A 628 -16.41 -26.90 -9.87
C VAL A 628 -16.17 -28.41 -9.84
N PHE A 629 -16.90 -29.15 -10.67
CA PHE A 629 -16.74 -30.59 -10.83
C PHE A 629 -15.63 -30.86 -11.85
N VAL A 630 -14.64 -31.65 -11.47
CA VAL A 630 -13.43 -31.91 -12.26
C VAL A 630 -13.21 -33.42 -12.35
N GLU A 631 -12.87 -33.92 -13.52
CA GLU A 631 -12.43 -35.30 -13.69
C GLU A 631 -11.01 -35.45 -13.13
N THR A 632 -10.84 -36.38 -12.19
CA THR A 632 -9.53 -36.66 -11.57
C THR A 632 -8.51 -37.13 -12.62
N ALA A 633 -8.94 -37.96 -13.57
CA ALA A 633 -8.14 -38.33 -14.73
C ALA A 633 -8.05 -37.14 -15.69
N GLY A 634 -6.88 -36.54 -15.80
CA GLY A 634 -6.64 -35.46 -16.76
C GLY A 634 -7.01 -34.05 -16.29
N GLY A 635 -7.77 -33.89 -15.20
CA GLY A 635 -8.06 -32.57 -14.61
C GLY A 635 -9.06 -31.75 -15.42
N THR A 636 -9.93 -32.41 -16.20
CA THR A 636 -10.89 -31.75 -17.07
C THR A 636 -12.05 -31.18 -16.25
N VAL A 637 -12.35 -29.89 -16.41
CA VAL A 637 -13.55 -29.28 -15.79
C VAL A 637 -14.80 -29.82 -16.48
N LEU A 638 -15.65 -30.51 -15.73
CA LEU A 638 -16.88 -31.15 -16.20
C LEU A 638 -18.09 -30.22 -16.12
N LYS A 639 -18.22 -29.47 -15.03
CA LYS A 639 -19.34 -28.56 -14.78
C LYS A 639 -19.00 -27.54 -13.70
N ARG A 640 -19.64 -26.37 -13.76
CA ARG A 640 -19.70 -25.38 -12.68
C ARG A 640 -21.15 -25.25 -12.24
N GLU A 641 -21.38 -25.28 -10.95
CA GLU A 641 -22.69 -25.17 -10.33
C GLU A 641 -22.62 -24.13 -9.21
N LYS A 642 -23.75 -23.46 -8.93
CA LYS A 642 -23.81 -22.57 -7.78
C LYS A 642 -23.65 -23.38 -6.48
N ALA A 643 -22.68 -23.01 -5.63
CA ALA A 643 -22.49 -23.63 -4.33
C ALA A 643 -23.30 -22.89 -3.25
N CYS A 644 -22.72 -21.84 -2.69
CA CYS A 644 -23.31 -20.93 -1.71
C CYS A 644 -22.54 -19.61 -1.73
N GLU A 645 -22.89 -18.64 -0.86
CA GLU A 645 -22.26 -17.32 -0.86
C GLU A 645 -20.83 -17.37 -0.27
N TYR A 646 -20.62 -18.16 0.78
CA TYR A 646 -19.31 -18.28 1.45
C TYR A 646 -18.90 -19.74 1.68
N PRO A 647 -18.64 -20.52 0.61
CA PRO A 647 -18.17 -21.89 0.75
C PRO A 647 -16.82 -21.90 1.49
N GLY A 648 -16.72 -22.70 2.56
CA GLY A 648 -15.51 -22.75 3.39
C GLY A 648 -14.80 -24.10 3.43
N GLY A 649 -15.45 -25.16 2.95
CA GLY A 649 -14.92 -26.51 3.00
C GLY A 649 -16.00 -27.56 2.75
N PHE A 650 -15.64 -28.82 3.01
CA PHE A 650 -16.54 -29.97 2.90
C PHE A 650 -16.58 -30.76 4.21
N GLN A 651 -17.70 -31.43 4.45
CA GLN A 651 -17.79 -32.55 5.39
C GLN A 651 -18.38 -33.76 4.68
N GLN A 652 -18.11 -34.97 5.20
CA GLN A 652 -18.85 -36.16 4.81
C GLN A 652 -20.17 -36.23 5.57
N ASP A 653 -21.25 -36.69 4.92
CA ASP A 653 -22.58 -36.83 5.53
C ASP A 653 -22.78 -38.13 6.34
N GLY A 654 -21.73 -38.95 6.46
CA GLY A 654 -21.74 -40.23 7.18
C GLY A 654 -22.32 -41.41 6.38
N ARG A 655 -22.88 -41.15 5.20
CA ARG A 655 -23.39 -42.15 4.23
C ARG A 655 -22.53 -42.23 2.96
N GLY A 656 -21.42 -41.49 2.94
CA GLY A 656 -20.50 -41.39 1.79
C GLY A 656 -20.81 -40.22 0.85
N GLY A 657 -21.81 -39.40 1.15
CA GLY A 657 -22.07 -38.14 0.47
C GLY A 657 -21.18 -37.00 0.99
N LEU A 658 -21.20 -35.89 0.26
CA LEU A 658 -20.45 -34.67 0.58
C LEU A 658 -21.43 -33.52 0.84
N ASP A 659 -21.21 -32.78 1.91
CA ASP A 659 -21.87 -31.50 2.14
C ASP A 659 -20.84 -30.36 2.04
N ILE A 660 -21.22 -29.27 1.38
CA ILE A 660 -20.50 -27.99 1.40
C ILE A 660 -20.86 -27.24 2.66
N ILE A 661 -19.86 -26.72 3.37
CA ILE A 661 -20.06 -25.86 4.54
C ILE A 661 -20.08 -24.40 4.08
N ASP A 662 -21.23 -23.73 4.18
CA ASP A 662 -21.34 -22.27 4.06
C ASP A 662 -20.91 -21.63 5.38
N THR A 663 -19.77 -20.94 5.39
CA THR A 663 -19.21 -20.30 6.60
C THR A 663 -19.81 -18.93 6.92
N GLY A 664 -20.59 -18.35 6.02
CA GLY A 664 -21.33 -17.12 6.27
C GLY A 664 -22.58 -17.38 7.12
N ARG A 665 -23.27 -18.49 6.85
CA ARG A 665 -24.51 -18.88 7.56
C ARG A 665 -24.36 -20.11 8.45
N TRP A 666 -23.24 -20.83 8.34
CA TRP A 666 -22.99 -22.12 8.99
C TRP A 666 -24.07 -23.15 8.65
N THR A 667 -24.42 -23.22 7.36
CA THR A 667 -25.36 -24.19 6.77
C THR A 667 -24.63 -25.20 5.90
N LEU A 668 -25.27 -26.35 5.69
CA LEU A 668 -24.75 -27.46 4.91
C LEU A 668 -25.52 -27.58 3.60
N HIS A 669 -24.83 -27.74 2.48
CA HIS A 669 -25.45 -27.90 1.16
C HIS A 669 -25.00 -29.23 0.54
N SER A 670 -25.93 -30.12 0.25
CA SER A 670 -25.64 -31.47 -0.23
C SER A 670 -25.05 -31.43 -1.65
N VAL A 671 -24.06 -32.28 -1.93
CA VAL A 671 -23.45 -32.42 -3.26
C VAL A 671 -23.83 -33.77 -3.86
N GLU A 672 -24.56 -33.72 -4.97
CA GLU A 672 -24.91 -34.87 -5.79
C GLU A 672 -23.87 -35.01 -6.91
N ALA A 673 -22.75 -35.68 -6.61
CA ALA A 673 -21.60 -35.74 -7.51
C ALA A 673 -21.91 -36.39 -8.88
N ALA A 674 -22.76 -37.43 -8.89
CA ALA A 674 -23.17 -38.12 -10.12
C ALA A 674 -23.95 -37.19 -11.08
N GLU A 675 -24.81 -36.33 -10.54
CA GLU A 675 -25.59 -35.34 -11.29
C GLU A 675 -24.83 -34.01 -11.48
N ARG A 676 -23.68 -33.88 -10.80
CA ARG A 676 -22.86 -32.66 -10.75
C ARG A 676 -23.70 -31.47 -10.31
N ARG A 677 -24.45 -31.64 -9.23
CA ARG A 677 -25.44 -30.70 -8.72
C ARG A 677 -25.19 -30.43 -7.24
N VAL A 678 -25.51 -29.21 -6.81
CA VAL A 678 -25.54 -28.82 -5.40
C VAL A 678 -26.99 -28.57 -5.01
N GLU A 679 -27.45 -29.21 -3.96
CA GLU A 679 -28.75 -28.96 -3.37
C GLU A 679 -28.60 -27.92 -2.25
N GLN A 680 -29.09 -26.72 -2.52
CA GLN A 680 -29.02 -25.63 -1.54
C GLN A 680 -30.12 -25.79 -0.49
N THR A 681 -29.73 -25.94 0.78
CA THR A 681 -30.67 -25.92 1.91
C THR A 681 -30.25 -24.90 2.97
N SER A 682 -31.23 -24.20 3.53
CA SER A 682 -31.05 -23.28 4.66
C SER A 682 -31.39 -23.91 6.01
N GLU A 683 -31.96 -25.13 6.02
CA GLU A 683 -32.47 -25.78 7.22
C GLU A 683 -31.42 -26.66 7.90
N ARG A 684 -30.52 -27.27 7.13
CA ARG A 684 -29.43 -28.10 7.66
C ARG A 684 -28.30 -27.18 8.14
N ARG A 685 -28.11 -27.12 9.46
CA ARG A 685 -27.01 -26.38 10.08
C ARG A 685 -25.77 -27.26 10.24
N ALA A 686 -24.60 -26.66 10.11
CA ALA A 686 -23.38 -27.25 10.62
C ALA A 686 -23.52 -27.43 12.14
N PRO A 687 -22.95 -28.50 12.72
CA PRO A 687 -23.11 -28.81 14.15
C PRO A 687 -22.69 -27.67 15.09
N HIS A 688 -21.78 -26.82 14.60
CA HIS A 688 -21.37 -25.54 15.16
C HIS A 688 -20.60 -24.78 14.08
N ARG A 689 -20.04 -23.62 14.44
CA ARG A 689 -19.21 -22.81 13.55
C ARG A 689 -17.86 -23.49 13.28
N SER A 690 -17.83 -24.55 12.48
CA SER A 690 -16.62 -25.32 12.17
C SER A 690 -16.35 -25.43 10.69
N ARG A 691 -15.09 -25.23 10.29
CA ARG A 691 -14.64 -25.49 8.91
C ARG A 691 -14.37 -26.98 8.66
N ALA A 692 -14.11 -27.75 9.70
CA ALA A 692 -13.70 -29.15 9.57
C ALA A 692 -14.43 -30.01 10.59
N VAL A 693 -15.29 -30.89 10.09
CA VAL A 693 -15.98 -31.94 10.84
C VAL A 693 -15.60 -33.26 10.20
N CYS A 694 -15.08 -34.18 11.01
CA CYS A 694 -14.58 -35.48 10.57
C CYS A 694 -15.25 -36.58 11.38
N ARG A 695 -15.59 -37.69 10.71
CA ARG A 695 -16.17 -38.86 11.36
C ARG A 695 -15.09 -39.62 12.13
N LEU A 696 -15.41 -40.07 13.34
CA LEU A 696 -14.52 -40.96 14.09
C LEU A 696 -14.70 -42.41 13.61
N PRO A 697 -13.63 -43.23 13.54
CA PRO A 697 -13.73 -44.64 13.21
C PRO A 697 -14.67 -45.42 14.15
N GLY A 698 -14.66 -45.08 15.44
CA GLY A 698 -15.54 -45.68 16.46
C GLY A 698 -16.99 -45.18 16.48
N GLY A 699 -17.38 -44.29 15.55
CA GLY A 699 -18.70 -43.65 15.52
C GLY A 699 -18.71 -42.25 16.15
N GLY A 700 -19.68 -41.43 15.75
CA GLY A 700 -19.72 -40.01 16.11
C GLY A 700 -18.72 -39.16 15.30
N TRP A 701 -18.50 -37.92 15.76
CA TRP A 701 -17.78 -36.91 15.00
C TRP A 701 -16.79 -36.12 15.86
N VAL A 702 -15.79 -35.55 15.21
CA VAL A 702 -14.83 -34.62 15.81
C VAL A 702 -14.69 -33.38 14.95
N SER A 703 -14.39 -32.25 15.58
CA SER A 703 -14.36 -30.96 14.90
C SER A 703 -13.58 -29.91 15.66
N GLY A 704 -13.14 -28.88 14.94
CA GLY A 704 -12.55 -27.67 15.52
C GLY A 704 -13.61 -26.62 15.82
N ASP A 705 -13.57 -26.02 17.01
CA ASP A 705 -14.34 -24.82 17.36
C ASP A 705 -13.37 -23.65 17.43
N TRP A 706 -13.29 -22.88 16.34
CA TRP A 706 -12.34 -21.77 16.21
C TRP A 706 -12.72 -20.57 17.07
N GLU A 707 -14.01 -20.40 17.37
CA GLU A 707 -14.53 -19.30 18.19
C GLU A 707 -14.14 -19.51 19.65
N ARG A 708 -14.19 -20.76 20.13
CA ARG A 708 -13.82 -21.12 21.50
C ARG A 708 -12.36 -21.57 21.66
N GLY A 709 -11.66 -21.87 20.57
CA GLY A 709 -10.30 -22.39 20.62
C GLY A 709 -10.23 -23.80 21.22
N CYS A 710 -11.11 -24.70 20.78
CA CYS A 710 -11.12 -26.07 21.28
C CYS A 710 -11.51 -27.10 20.23
N VAL A 711 -11.25 -28.38 20.54
CA VAL A 711 -11.64 -29.53 19.74
C VAL A 711 -12.80 -30.20 20.44
N ARG A 712 -13.85 -30.50 19.68
CA ARG A 712 -15.10 -31.06 20.18
C ARG A 712 -15.39 -32.42 19.58
N ARG A 713 -15.85 -33.34 20.42
CA ARG A 713 -16.42 -34.63 20.03
C ARG A 713 -17.94 -34.55 20.09
N TRP A 714 -18.61 -35.21 19.16
CA TRP A 714 -20.06 -35.21 19.01
C TRP A 714 -20.62 -36.63 18.89
N SER A 715 -21.86 -36.80 19.36
CA SER A 715 -22.67 -37.98 19.06
C SER A 715 -22.97 -38.11 17.57
N GLU A 716 -23.41 -39.29 17.12
CA GLU A 716 -23.69 -39.59 15.71
C GLU A 716 -24.69 -38.61 15.06
N ASP A 717 -25.68 -38.15 15.84
CA ASP A 717 -26.74 -37.22 15.45
C ASP A 717 -26.45 -35.75 15.80
N PHE A 718 -25.25 -35.45 16.32
CA PHE A 718 -24.84 -34.14 16.80
C PHE A 718 -25.69 -33.55 17.94
N SER A 719 -26.51 -34.35 18.63
CA SER A 719 -27.32 -33.90 19.77
C SER A 719 -26.50 -33.64 21.05
N GLU A 720 -25.42 -34.39 21.25
CA GLU A 720 -24.53 -34.30 22.39
C GLU A 720 -23.10 -33.98 21.95
N ASN A 721 -22.37 -33.26 22.80
CA ASN A 721 -20.96 -32.94 22.57
C ASN A 721 -20.19 -32.64 23.84
N GLU A 722 -18.87 -32.75 23.73
CA GLU A 722 -17.94 -32.39 24.78
C GLU A 722 -16.65 -31.78 24.21
N VAL A 723 -15.94 -31.01 25.04
CA VAL A 723 -14.61 -30.51 24.72
C VAL A 723 -13.59 -31.58 25.10
N ILE A 724 -12.77 -32.00 24.14
CA ILE A 724 -11.72 -33.02 24.36
C ILE A 724 -10.32 -32.42 24.43
N ALA A 725 -10.09 -31.25 23.81
CA ALA A 725 -8.79 -30.57 23.86
C ALA A 725 -8.92 -29.07 23.61
N GLU A 726 -7.96 -28.29 24.11
CA GLU A 726 -7.79 -26.88 23.76
C GLU A 726 -6.78 -26.75 22.61
N VAL A 727 -7.18 -26.06 21.55
CA VAL A 727 -6.34 -25.78 20.38
C VAL A 727 -6.70 -24.40 19.88
N GLU A 728 -5.73 -23.54 19.67
CA GLU A 728 -5.99 -22.19 19.15
C GLU A 728 -6.28 -22.24 17.64
N CYS A 729 -7.35 -21.57 17.20
CA CYS A 729 -7.78 -21.52 15.80
C CYS A 729 -7.74 -22.88 15.06
N PRO A 730 -8.49 -23.91 15.52
CA PRO A 730 -8.52 -25.24 14.92
C PRO A 730 -9.33 -25.24 13.62
N LEU A 731 -8.65 -25.16 12.47
CA LEU A 731 -9.32 -25.00 11.16
C LEU A 731 -9.41 -26.29 10.34
N GLY A 732 -8.60 -27.30 10.65
CA GLY A 732 -8.60 -28.61 10.02
C GLY A 732 -8.55 -29.72 11.07
N VAL A 733 -9.29 -30.80 10.81
CA VAL A 733 -9.37 -31.96 11.70
C VAL A 733 -9.40 -33.23 10.86
N LEU A 734 -8.66 -34.26 11.30
CA LEU A 734 -8.73 -35.62 10.78
C LEU A 734 -8.77 -36.63 11.93
N ALA A 735 -9.51 -37.71 11.76
CA ALA A 735 -9.41 -38.90 12.59
C ALA A 735 -8.75 -40.04 11.80
N ILE A 736 -7.73 -40.68 12.38
CA ILE A 736 -6.89 -41.67 11.72
C ILE A 736 -6.79 -42.90 12.60
N GLU A 737 -7.29 -44.04 12.12
CA GLU A 737 -7.07 -45.35 12.76
C GLU A 737 -5.65 -45.85 12.42
N ARG A 738 -4.79 -46.04 13.43
CA ARG A 738 -3.35 -46.32 13.25
C ARG A 738 -2.98 -47.77 12.97
#